data_AF-A0A2H3U0M5-F1
#
_entry.id   AF-A0A2H3U0M5-F1
#
_cell.length_a   1.000
_cell.length_b   1.000
_cell.length_c   1.000
_cell.angle_alpha   90.00
_cell.angle_beta   90.00
_cell.angle_gamma   90.00
#
_symmetry.space_group_name_H-M   'P 1'
#
loop_
_entity.id
_entity.type
_entity.pdbx_description
1 polymer ?
#
loop_
_entity_poly.entity_id
_entity_poly.type
_entity_poly.pdbx_seq_one_letter_code
_entity_poly.pdbx_strand_id
1 'polypeptide(L)'
;MNLRYDGQVVVVTGAGSGLGKAYAKFFAARGASVVVNDLGTSLRGVGEGSKARGTLTLLARFAANLHKTQSADAVVSEIVSEGGKAVADHHSVEDGAAIVQTAISSFGRIDILINNAGILRDVSFKNMTDADWDSVQAVHMRGVYKTTQAAWIHFRKQKFGRVILTSSAAGLYGNFGQCNYAAAKSGMIGLGETLAKEGLKYNILTNIIAPVAASRMTATVMPPDLLQHLTPEWVVPLVAVLSHQSNTSENGSIFEVGAGHVSKIRWERSKGAILRCDETLTPGAVLGKWDEINDFTNPDYPTTTANLVELLKHAQNLPPNRQQDEVRFDGRVAVVTGGGAGAYCIGLAKLGASIVVNDWKDPQSVVNEIKSLGGVAVPDNHSVEDGDAVIDTAIRAFGRIDILINNAGILRDKAFQNMTDKMWDDVNSIHLRATYKCARAAYPYMVKQKYGRIVNTTSTSGTYGNYGQANYATAKTAIVGFSRALAIEGRKNNIVVNCISPSAGTDLTKGVLPEEVVKSRKPEYVAAMVLLLSSSKVPSDTSGTIFEAGCGWQAVTRYQRSDGYDFPVDSPLTPELLLEKWRDIVSFTPGKTSTPTNAADTRQRIMANIARLDKSLSGSQRWLKAIEKAKNAKAQPTEMSFVDKDIILYNLSIGASISQLPWIFEKHPDFEVIPSFGVIPGTTAARPFDLKDLVPNFSYKRLLHGEHYLEIHRFPIPTVGTFVSESKLIDILDKGKAAVAIIGTTTCDKTTGEKIFYNELTLFLRGAGGFGGTPTRSDRSKGTAVHAIPEGEPDQVVEEKTSRDQAALYRLNGDRNPLHIDPTASAAGGFETPILHGLCSFGIATKHVVSIYGPIFSIKVRFAGTIEPGQSLKTKMWLQGKNVIFETEVKETGKVCLAGGVAVLRGMAKTHL
;
A
#
# COMPACT_ATOMS: atom_id res chain seq x y z
N MET A 1 13.63 2.92 26.12
CA MET A 1 13.57 1.43 26.09
C MET A 1 12.68 1.01 24.93
N ASN A 2 13.05 -0.03 24.19
CA ASN A 2 12.23 -0.55 23.09
C ASN A 2 11.05 -1.35 23.65
N LEU A 3 9.86 -1.22 23.06
CA LEU A 3 8.69 -2.04 23.37
C LEU A 3 8.99 -3.51 23.05
N ARG A 4 8.72 -4.39 24.02
CA ARG A 4 8.96 -5.83 23.97
C ARG A 4 7.66 -6.57 24.25
N TYR A 5 7.51 -7.75 23.67
CA TYR A 5 6.34 -8.64 23.82
C TYR A 5 6.78 -10.02 24.33
N ASP A 6 7.85 -10.04 25.13
CA ASP A 6 8.43 -11.27 25.68
C ASP A 6 7.39 -12.06 26.47
N GLY A 7 7.26 -13.34 26.16
CA GLY A 7 6.30 -14.25 26.81
C GLY A 7 4.83 -14.05 26.40
N GLN A 8 4.53 -13.14 25.47
CA GLN A 8 3.19 -12.96 24.92
C GLN A 8 2.99 -13.79 23.64
N VAL A 9 1.75 -14.21 23.42
CA VAL A 9 1.35 -14.94 22.20
C VAL A 9 0.45 -14.09 21.32
N VAL A 10 0.80 -13.99 20.04
CA VAL A 10 0.12 -13.17 19.04
C VAL A 10 -0.46 -14.07 17.96
N VAL A 11 -1.76 -13.98 17.71
CA VAL A 11 -2.41 -14.59 16.54
C VAL A 11 -2.63 -13.51 15.49
N VAL A 12 -2.12 -13.74 14.28
CA VAL A 12 -2.33 -12.85 13.13
C VAL A 12 -3.04 -13.61 12.02
N THR A 13 -4.25 -13.17 11.65
CA THR A 13 -5.01 -13.79 10.57
C THR A 13 -4.65 -13.18 9.20
N GLY A 14 -4.60 -14.01 8.16
CA GLY A 14 -4.18 -13.60 6.81
C GLY A 14 -2.73 -13.10 6.78
N ALA A 15 -1.83 -13.88 7.40
CA ALA A 15 -0.45 -13.51 7.66
C ALA A 15 0.57 -14.04 6.64
N GLY A 16 0.13 -14.66 5.54
CA GLY A 16 0.99 -15.17 4.48
C GLY A 16 1.58 -14.08 3.58
N SER A 17 1.05 -12.86 3.61
CA SER A 17 1.59 -11.72 2.85
C SER A 17 1.15 -10.35 3.43
N GLY A 18 1.64 -9.26 2.84
CA GLY A 18 1.20 -7.90 3.13
C GLY A 18 1.30 -7.49 4.60
N LEU A 19 0.25 -6.82 5.10
CA LEU A 19 0.15 -6.33 6.48
C LEU A 19 0.28 -7.46 7.52
N GLY A 20 -0.40 -8.58 7.30
CA GLY A 20 -0.37 -9.72 8.22
C GLY A 20 1.04 -10.29 8.40
N LYS A 21 1.77 -10.48 7.30
CA LYS A 21 3.18 -10.89 7.34
C LYS A 21 4.05 -9.88 8.10
N ALA A 22 3.87 -8.59 7.83
CA ALA A 22 4.64 -7.53 8.48
C ALA A 22 4.40 -7.49 10.01
N TYR A 23 3.15 -7.67 10.45
CA TYR A 23 2.84 -7.81 11.88
C TYR A 23 3.53 -9.04 12.48
N ALA A 24 3.39 -10.20 11.85
CA ALA A 24 3.95 -11.45 12.35
C ALA A 24 5.47 -11.37 12.55
N LYS A 25 6.20 -10.87 11.53
CA LYS A 25 7.65 -10.66 11.62
C LYS A 25 8.03 -9.66 12.72
N PHE A 26 7.31 -8.55 12.82
CA PHE A 26 7.58 -7.54 13.83
C PHE A 26 7.41 -8.10 15.25
N PHE A 27 6.27 -8.73 15.55
CA PHE A 27 6.00 -9.24 16.89
C PHE A 27 6.99 -10.35 17.28
N ALA A 28 7.35 -11.24 16.35
CA ALA A 28 8.37 -12.25 16.59
C ALA A 28 9.75 -11.63 16.89
N ALA A 29 10.19 -10.65 16.09
CA ALA A 29 11.44 -9.91 16.34
C ALA A 29 11.41 -9.15 17.69
N ARG A 30 10.21 -8.78 18.16
CA ARG A 30 9.99 -8.15 19.46
C ARG A 30 9.68 -9.13 20.61
N GLY A 31 9.91 -10.44 20.42
CA GLY A 31 9.91 -11.45 21.49
C GLY A 31 8.63 -12.25 21.67
N ALA A 32 7.59 -11.94 20.90
CA ALA A 32 6.35 -12.71 20.95
C ALA A 32 6.51 -14.09 20.31
N SER A 33 5.70 -15.04 20.75
CA SER A 33 5.44 -16.26 19.98
C SER A 33 4.24 -16.03 19.07
N VAL A 34 4.37 -16.33 17.78
CA VAL A 34 3.38 -15.90 16.77
C VAL A 34 2.69 -17.10 16.11
N VAL A 35 1.36 -17.09 16.07
CA VAL A 35 0.59 -17.95 15.17
C VAL A 35 0.36 -17.20 13.87
N VAL A 36 0.93 -17.73 12.79
CA VAL A 36 0.78 -17.22 11.43
C VAL A 36 -0.37 -17.98 10.77
N ASN A 37 -1.57 -17.41 10.80
CA ASN A 37 -2.72 -18.00 10.12
C ASN A 37 -2.82 -17.50 8.67
N ASP A 38 -2.84 -18.42 7.71
CA ASP A 38 -3.16 -18.11 6.31
C ASP A 38 -3.72 -19.34 5.58
N LEU A 39 -4.85 -19.16 4.90
CA LEU A 39 -5.52 -20.22 4.12
C LEU A 39 -4.77 -20.59 2.82
N GLY A 40 -3.79 -19.78 2.40
CA GLY A 40 -3.04 -20.00 1.15
C GLY A 40 -3.80 -19.56 -0.11
N THR A 41 -4.90 -18.82 0.04
CA THR A 41 -5.69 -18.31 -1.09
C THR A 41 -5.28 -16.89 -1.48
N SER A 42 -5.36 -16.55 -2.76
CA SER A 42 -5.13 -15.17 -3.22
C SER A 42 -6.15 -14.17 -2.63
N LEU A 43 -5.90 -12.85 -2.73
CA LEU A 43 -6.87 -11.80 -2.32
C LEU A 43 -8.24 -11.89 -3.02
N ARG A 44 -8.33 -12.65 -4.12
CA ARG A 44 -9.59 -13.00 -4.80
C ARG A 44 -10.20 -14.32 -4.29
N GLY A 45 -9.68 -14.92 -3.23
CA GLY A 45 -10.16 -16.18 -2.67
C GLY A 45 -10.06 -17.39 -3.62
N VAL A 46 -9.18 -17.35 -4.63
CA VAL A 46 -8.94 -18.48 -5.55
C VAL A 46 -7.61 -19.14 -5.17
N GLY A 47 -7.60 -20.47 -5.03
CA GLY A 47 -6.39 -21.27 -4.77
C GLY A 47 -5.44 -21.33 -5.97
N GLU A 48 -4.22 -21.82 -5.76
CA GLU A 48 -3.09 -21.80 -6.72
C GLU A 48 -3.32 -22.54 -8.06
N GLY A 49 -4.49 -23.14 -8.30
CA GLY A 49 -4.77 -23.98 -9.47
C GLY A 49 -5.05 -23.27 -10.80
N SER A 50 -5.18 -21.94 -10.86
CA SER A 50 -5.59 -21.23 -12.08
C SER A 50 -4.41 -20.58 -12.82
N LYS A 51 -3.73 -21.35 -13.68
CA LYS A 51 -2.70 -20.82 -14.60
C LYS A 51 -3.35 -19.94 -15.68
N ALA A 52 -3.47 -18.64 -15.42
CA ALA A 52 -3.75 -17.66 -16.47
C ALA A 52 -2.48 -17.47 -17.32
N ARG A 53 -2.38 -18.18 -18.45
CA ARG A 53 -1.34 -18.02 -19.46
C ARG A 53 -1.67 -16.79 -20.32
N GLY A 54 -0.95 -15.69 -20.10
CA GLY A 54 -1.02 -14.49 -20.92
C GLY A 54 0.15 -13.55 -20.62
N THR A 55 0.73 -12.95 -21.65
CA THR A 55 1.89 -12.05 -21.57
C THR A 55 1.53 -10.79 -20.78
N LEU A 56 1.85 -10.77 -19.48
CA LEU A 56 1.63 -9.63 -18.60
C LEU A 56 2.62 -8.50 -18.91
N THR A 57 2.10 -7.27 -19.03
CA THR A 57 2.87 -6.03 -19.16
C THR A 57 3.80 -5.80 -17.96
N LEU A 58 4.84 -4.99 -18.12
CA LEU A 58 5.83 -4.69 -17.06
C LEU A 58 5.17 -4.19 -15.75
N LEU A 59 4.13 -3.35 -15.87
CA LEU A 59 3.31 -2.86 -14.77
C LEU A 59 2.54 -3.99 -14.05
N ALA A 60 2.02 -4.95 -14.82
CA ALA A 60 1.29 -6.08 -14.26
C ALA A 60 2.23 -7.10 -13.58
N ARG A 61 3.50 -7.20 -14.02
CA ARG A 61 4.55 -7.97 -13.33
C ARG A 61 4.97 -7.33 -12.00
N PHE A 62 5.06 -6.00 -11.95
CA PHE A 62 5.32 -5.27 -10.70
C PHE A 62 4.18 -5.49 -9.68
N ALA A 63 2.93 -5.35 -10.11
CA ALA A 63 1.75 -5.64 -9.29
C ALA A 63 1.62 -7.11 -8.87
N ALA A 64 2.10 -8.06 -9.69
CA ALA A 64 2.11 -9.49 -9.34
C ALA A 64 3.16 -9.82 -8.27
N ASN A 65 4.32 -9.15 -8.26
CA ASN A 65 5.35 -9.33 -7.23
C ASN A 65 4.98 -8.72 -5.87
N LEU A 66 4.17 -7.64 -5.84
CA LEU A 66 3.61 -7.06 -4.62
C LEU A 66 2.67 -8.01 -3.84
N HIS A 67 2.16 -9.05 -4.50
CA HIS A 67 1.12 -9.95 -3.96
C HIS A 67 1.45 -11.43 -4.15
N LYS A 68 2.73 -11.81 -4.22
CA LYS A 68 3.09 -13.22 -4.15
C LYS A 68 2.72 -13.74 -2.75
N THR A 69 1.55 -14.34 -2.61
CA THR A 69 1.12 -15.01 -1.38
C THR A 69 2.16 -16.07 -1.07
N GLN A 70 2.80 -15.96 0.10
CA GLN A 70 3.59 -17.05 0.64
C GLN A 70 2.66 -17.88 1.52
N SER A 71 2.91 -19.20 1.62
CA SER A 71 2.21 -20.01 2.60
C SER A 71 2.56 -19.55 4.02
N ALA A 72 1.68 -19.84 4.97
CA ALA A 72 1.98 -19.61 6.39
C ALA A 72 3.33 -20.24 6.80
N ASP A 73 3.65 -21.43 6.28
CA ASP A 73 4.92 -22.13 6.53
C ASP A 73 6.15 -21.34 6.08
N ALA A 74 6.08 -20.66 4.95
CA ALA A 74 7.19 -19.88 4.45
C ALA A 74 7.46 -18.66 5.36
N VAL A 75 6.41 -17.99 5.84
CA VAL A 75 6.55 -16.89 6.79
C VAL A 75 7.09 -17.39 8.14
N VAL A 76 6.61 -18.54 8.62
CA VAL A 76 7.13 -19.18 9.84
C VAL A 76 8.59 -19.55 9.69
N SER A 77 8.98 -20.12 8.54
CA SER A 77 10.37 -20.48 8.24
C SER A 77 11.28 -19.24 8.26
N GLU A 78 10.84 -18.13 7.68
CA GLU A 78 11.55 -16.85 7.76
C GLU A 78 11.72 -16.40 9.22
N ILE A 79 10.64 -16.39 10.01
CA ILE A 79 10.67 -15.98 11.42
C ILE A 79 11.63 -16.85 12.24
N VAL A 80 11.58 -18.17 12.07
CA VAL A 80 12.43 -19.12 12.80
C VAL A 80 13.90 -18.96 12.39
N SER A 81 14.18 -18.74 11.09
CA SER A 81 15.54 -18.49 10.61
C SER A 81 16.15 -17.20 11.16
N GLU A 82 15.31 -16.21 11.50
CA GLU A 82 15.68 -14.95 12.15
C GLU A 82 15.75 -15.06 13.69
N GLY A 83 15.55 -16.27 14.26
CA GLY A 83 15.62 -16.54 15.69
C GLY A 83 14.32 -16.29 16.46
N GLY A 84 13.22 -16.02 15.77
CA GLY A 84 11.89 -15.84 16.36
C GLY A 84 11.16 -17.16 16.64
N LYS A 85 10.01 -17.07 17.31
CA LYS A 85 9.12 -18.22 17.61
C LYS A 85 7.82 -18.07 16.84
N ALA A 86 7.50 -19.02 15.96
CA ALA A 86 6.24 -19.03 15.25
C ALA A 86 5.75 -20.43 14.91
N VAL A 87 4.44 -20.57 14.68
CA VAL A 87 3.77 -21.78 14.19
C VAL A 87 2.77 -21.40 13.09
N ALA A 88 2.65 -22.25 12.07
CA ALA A 88 1.71 -22.04 10.97
C ALA A 88 0.33 -22.54 11.36
N ASP A 89 -0.70 -21.86 10.85
CA ASP A 89 -2.09 -22.32 10.91
C ASP A 89 -2.74 -22.12 9.53
N HIS A 90 -3.50 -23.12 9.08
CA HIS A 90 -4.10 -23.15 7.74
C HIS A 90 -5.64 -23.14 7.77
N HIS A 91 -6.24 -22.92 8.93
CA HIS A 91 -7.69 -22.94 9.05
C HIS A 91 -8.31 -21.69 8.43
N SER A 92 -9.53 -21.81 7.92
CA SER A 92 -10.34 -20.65 7.57
C SER A 92 -10.61 -19.83 8.83
N VAL A 93 -10.67 -18.50 8.70
CA VAL A 93 -11.06 -17.62 9.82
C VAL A 93 -12.49 -17.88 10.32
N GLU A 94 -13.32 -18.53 9.52
CA GLU A 94 -14.64 -19.02 9.96
C GLU A 94 -14.53 -20.11 11.04
N ASP A 95 -13.41 -20.84 11.08
CA ASP A 95 -13.06 -21.80 12.13
C ASP A 95 -12.09 -21.18 13.15
N GLY A 96 -12.50 -20.03 13.71
CA GLY A 96 -11.69 -19.31 14.68
C GLY A 96 -11.32 -20.12 15.94
N ALA A 97 -12.10 -21.15 16.27
CA ALA A 97 -11.79 -22.05 17.39
C ALA A 97 -10.54 -22.88 17.11
N ALA A 98 -10.40 -23.43 15.90
CA ALA A 98 -9.20 -24.17 15.50
C ALA A 98 -7.95 -23.26 15.49
N ILE A 99 -8.07 -22.04 14.98
CA ILE A 99 -6.96 -21.06 14.96
C ILE A 99 -6.47 -20.75 16.38
N VAL A 100 -7.41 -20.46 17.31
CA VAL A 100 -7.05 -20.19 18.71
C VAL A 100 -6.51 -21.45 19.38
N GLN A 101 -7.04 -22.62 19.07
CA GLN A 101 -6.52 -23.89 19.58
C GLN A 101 -5.07 -24.12 19.14
N THR A 102 -4.68 -23.74 17.92
CA THR A 102 -3.26 -23.77 17.50
C THR A 102 -2.37 -22.93 18.41
N ALA A 103 -2.82 -21.74 18.83
CA ALA A 103 -2.09 -20.90 19.79
C ALA A 103 -1.96 -21.58 21.16
N ILE A 104 -3.05 -22.16 21.67
CA ILE A 104 -3.08 -22.83 22.97
C ILE A 104 -2.22 -24.09 22.96
N SER A 105 -2.32 -24.93 21.93
CA SER A 105 -1.53 -26.16 21.83
C SER A 105 -0.04 -25.88 21.69
N SER A 106 0.34 -24.83 20.96
CA SER A 106 1.75 -24.53 20.67
C SER A 106 2.43 -23.72 21.77
N PHE A 107 1.70 -22.78 22.39
CA PHE A 107 2.28 -21.78 23.29
C PHE A 107 1.53 -21.62 24.62
N GLY A 108 0.45 -22.36 24.84
CA GLY A 108 -0.30 -22.42 26.11
C GLY A 108 -1.21 -21.22 26.40
N ARG A 109 -1.19 -20.17 25.57
CA ARG A 109 -1.95 -18.93 25.79
C ARG A 109 -2.19 -18.15 24.49
N ILE A 110 -3.00 -17.10 24.58
CA ILE A 110 -3.17 -16.06 23.56
C ILE A 110 -3.29 -14.71 24.28
N ASP A 111 -2.57 -13.69 23.82
CA ASP A 111 -2.57 -12.35 24.44
C ASP A 111 -3.04 -11.26 23.47
N ILE A 112 -2.72 -11.42 22.20
CA ILE A 112 -2.98 -10.43 21.15
C ILE A 112 -3.64 -11.15 19.97
N LEU A 113 -4.78 -10.63 19.51
CA LEU A 113 -5.44 -11.08 18.29
C LEU A 113 -5.51 -9.94 17.29
N ILE A 114 -4.87 -10.13 16.12
CA ILE A 114 -4.89 -9.18 15.01
C ILE A 114 -5.78 -9.76 13.91
N ASN A 115 -7.01 -9.24 13.83
CA ASN A 115 -7.97 -9.58 12.79
C ASN A 115 -7.65 -8.81 11.51
N ASN A 116 -6.83 -9.41 10.65
CA ASN A 116 -6.31 -8.82 9.42
C ASN A 116 -6.76 -9.54 8.14
N ALA A 117 -7.12 -10.83 8.20
CA ALA A 117 -7.54 -11.61 7.04
C ALA A 117 -8.63 -10.90 6.22
N GLY A 118 -8.53 -11.00 4.90
CA GLY A 118 -9.47 -10.33 4.03
C GLY A 118 -9.38 -10.75 2.57
N ILE A 119 -10.52 -10.67 1.89
CA ILE A 119 -10.67 -10.83 0.44
C ILE A 119 -11.39 -9.63 -0.19
N LEU A 120 -11.30 -9.48 -1.51
CA LEU A 120 -12.03 -8.48 -2.27
C LEU A 120 -12.90 -9.12 -3.37
N ARG A 121 -14.06 -8.53 -3.61
CA ARG A 121 -15.01 -8.84 -4.70
C ARG A 121 -15.54 -7.53 -5.26
N ASP A 122 -14.62 -6.73 -5.80
CA ASP A 122 -14.93 -5.39 -6.29
C ASP A 122 -15.77 -5.48 -7.56
N VAL A 123 -16.99 -4.97 -7.48
CA VAL A 123 -17.97 -4.97 -8.56
C VAL A 123 -19.02 -3.89 -8.26
N SER A 124 -19.45 -3.15 -9.29
CA SER A 124 -20.55 -2.18 -9.13
C SER A 124 -21.79 -2.85 -8.55
N PHE A 125 -22.55 -2.16 -7.71
CA PHE A 125 -23.72 -2.70 -7.02
C PHE A 125 -24.71 -3.39 -7.96
N LYS A 126 -24.98 -2.80 -9.14
CA LYS A 126 -25.86 -3.39 -10.18
C LYS A 126 -25.46 -4.82 -10.58
N ASN A 127 -24.16 -5.13 -10.56
CA ASN A 127 -23.60 -6.38 -11.03
C ASN A 127 -23.17 -7.31 -9.87
N MET A 128 -23.35 -6.88 -8.62
CA MET A 128 -22.96 -7.66 -7.45
C MET A 128 -23.89 -8.86 -7.28
N THR A 129 -23.30 -10.05 -7.20
CA THR A 129 -24.03 -11.29 -6.91
C THR A 129 -24.14 -11.55 -5.41
N ASP A 130 -25.08 -12.40 -5.00
CA ASP A 130 -25.19 -12.83 -3.60
C ASP A 130 -23.89 -13.54 -3.14
N ALA A 131 -23.24 -14.30 -4.02
CA ALA A 131 -21.96 -14.96 -3.72
C ALA A 131 -20.80 -13.96 -3.49
N ASP A 132 -20.77 -12.85 -4.24
CA ASP A 132 -19.80 -11.77 -4.02
C ASP A 132 -20.01 -11.09 -2.66
N TRP A 133 -21.26 -10.94 -2.24
CA TRP A 133 -21.62 -10.42 -0.93
C TRP A 133 -21.24 -11.39 0.18
N ASP A 134 -21.76 -12.61 0.10
CA ASP A 134 -21.67 -13.63 1.15
C ASP A 134 -20.22 -14.00 1.44
N SER A 135 -19.38 -14.17 0.41
CA SER A 135 -17.96 -14.47 0.61
C SER A 135 -17.20 -13.36 1.35
N VAL A 136 -17.49 -12.09 1.05
CA VAL A 136 -16.86 -10.96 1.74
C VAL A 136 -17.33 -10.88 3.19
N GLN A 137 -18.63 -11.05 3.46
CA GLN A 137 -19.13 -11.06 4.84
C GLN A 137 -18.61 -12.26 5.65
N ALA A 138 -18.51 -13.44 5.04
CA ALA A 138 -17.99 -14.65 5.68
C ALA A 138 -16.57 -14.43 6.23
N VAL A 139 -15.67 -13.87 5.43
CA VAL A 139 -14.27 -13.62 5.85
C VAL A 139 -14.17 -12.44 6.81
N HIS A 140 -14.75 -11.29 6.47
CA HIS A 140 -14.47 -10.03 7.17
C HIS A 140 -15.36 -9.77 8.38
N MET A 141 -16.54 -10.38 8.45
CA MET A 141 -17.48 -10.19 9.57
C MET A 141 -17.57 -11.47 10.40
N ARG A 142 -18.00 -12.58 9.76
CA ARG A 142 -18.16 -13.84 10.47
C ARG A 142 -16.82 -14.40 10.95
N GLY A 143 -15.78 -14.38 10.11
CA GLY A 143 -14.45 -14.81 10.50
C GLY A 143 -13.89 -14.04 11.69
N VAL A 144 -14.02 -12.70 11.68
CA VAL A 144 -13.61 -11.84 12.80
C VAL A 144 -14.40 -12.13 14.08
N TYR A 145 -15.71 -12.36 13.96
CA TYR A 145 -16.53 -12.79 15.10
C TYR A 145 -16.01 -14.11 15.67
N LYS A 146 -15.79 -15.12 14.84
CA LYS A 146 -15.39 -16.47 15.26
C LYS A 146 -14.02 -16.48 15.93
N THR A 147 -13.01 -15.83 15.34
CA THR A 147 -11.67 -15.73 15.93
C THR A 147 -11.68 -14.97 17.25
N THR A 148 -12.42 -13.86 17.30
CA THR A 148 -12.49 -13.02 18.51
C THR A 148 -13.25 -13.72 19.62
N GLN A 149 -14.37 -14.39 19.31
CA GLN A 149 -15.15 -15.16 20.28
C GLN A 149 -14.31 -16.27 20.91
N ALA A 150 -13.56 -17.02 20.10
CA ALA A 150 -12.67 -18.08 20.60
C ALA A 150 -11.58 -17.50 21.52
N ALA A 151 -10.93 -16.41 21.11
CA ALA A 151 -9.89 -15.74 21.92
C ALA A 151 -10.47 -15.13 23.22
N TRP A 152 -11.70 -14.63 23.19
CA TRP A 152 -12.35 -13.93 24.30
C TRP A 152 -12.43 -14.78 25.57
N ILE A 153 -12.64 -16.09 25.43
CA ILE A 153 -12.70 -17.04 26.54
C ILE A 153 -11.38 -17.02 27.32
N HIS A 154 -10.26 -17.08 26.60
CA HIS A 154 -8.91 -17.05 27.18
C HIS A 154 -8.58 -15.69 27.77
N PHE A 155 -8.84 -14.61 27.03
CA PHE A 155 -8.59 -13.24 27.49
C PHE A 155 -9.31 -12.92 28.81
N ARG A 156 -10.57 -13.33 28.95
CA ARG A 156 -11.34 -13.13 30.19
C ARG A 156 -10.77 -13.94 31.35
N LYS A 157 -10.39 -15.19 31.11
CA LYS A 157 -9.80 -16.08 32.15
C LYS A 157 -8.50 -15.50 32.69
N GLN A 158 -7.63 -15.00 31.82
CA GLN A 158 -6.33 -14.45 32.19
C GLN A 158 -6.36 -12.95 32.58
N LYS A 159 -7.51 -12.28 32.44
CA LYS A 159 -7.69 -10.83 32.66
C LYS A 159 -6.68 -9.98 31.87
N PHE A 160 -6.45 -10.35 30.62
CA PHE A 160 -5.63 -9.61 29.68
C PHE A 160 -5.98 -10.00 28.24
N GLY A 161 -6.18 -9.02 27.37
CA GLY A 161 -6.26 -9.25 25.93
C GLY A 161 -6.12 -7.95 25.13
N ARG A 162 -5.58 -8.05 23.91
CA ARG A 162 -5.53 -6.93 22.97
C ARG A 162 -6.07 -7.38 21.63
N VAL A 163 -7.06 -6.67 21.12
CA VAL A 163 -7.73 -6.99 19.86
C VAL A 163 -7.58 -5.82 18.89
N ILE A 164 -7.09 -6.11 17.69
CA ILE A 164 -7.00 -5.16 16.59
C ILE A 164 -7.96 -5.59 15.50
N LEU A 165 -8.90 -4.71 15.16
CA LEU A 165 -9.85 -4.91 14.08
C LEU A 165 -9.45 -4.08 12.86
N THR A 166 -9.29 -4.72 11.71
CA THR A 166 -8.89 -4.04 10.47
C THR A 166 -10.11 -3.57 9.68
N SER A 167 -10.42 -2.28 9.77
CA SER A 167 -11.37 -1.56 8.92
C SER A 167 -10.67 -1.06 7.63
N SER A 168 -11.18 0.00 6.99
CA SER A 168 -10.54 0.70 5.87
C SER A 168 -11.21 2.05 5.61
N ALA A 169 -10.60 2.89 4.78
CA ALA A 169 -11.25 4.11 4.27
C ALA A 169 -12.58 3.80 3.54
N ALA A 170 -12.72 2.65 2.87
CA ALA A 170 -13.99 2.23 2.28
C ALA A 170 -15.06 1.89 3.34
N GLY A 171 -14.65 1.35 4.50
CA GLY A 171 -15.54 1.12 5.63
C GLY A 171 -15.99 2.43 6.31
N LEU A 172 -15.09 3.41 6.37
CA LEU A 172 -15.38 4.72 6.95
C LEU A 172 -16.28 5.55 6.01
N TYR A 173 -15.93 5.67 4.74
CA TYR A 173 -16.54 6.69 3.85
C TYR A 173 -17.33 6.11 2.67
N GLY A 174 -17.35 4.78 2.51
CA GLY A 174 -17.84 4.14 1.29
C GLY A 174 -16.83 4.25 0.15
N ASN A 175 -16.96 3.34 -0.83
CA ASN A 175 -16.21 3.41 -2.08
C ASN A 175 -17.03 2.78 -3.21
N PHE A 176 -16.89 3.33 -4.42
CA PHE A 176 -17.59 2.82 -5.60
C PHE A 176 -17.18 1.37 -5.88
N GLY A 177 -18.16 0.49 -6.16
CA GLY A 177 -17.91 -0.92 -6.48
C GLY A 177 -17.56 -1.79 -5.29
N GLN A 178 -17.79 -1.29 -4.07
CA GLN A 178 -17.37 -1.97 -2.83
C GLN A 178 -18.48 -1.99 -1.77
N CYS A 179 -19.77 -2.06 -2.15
CA CYS A 179 -20.87 -2.10 -1.19
C CYS A 179 -20.73 -3.22 -0.13
N ASN A 180 -20.33 -4.43 -0.54
CA ASN A 180 -20.05 -5.57 0.34
C ASN A 180 -18.87 -5.29 1.29
N TYR A 181 -17.74 -4.85 0.75
CA TYR A 181 -16.52 -4.59 1.52
C TYR A 181 -16.65 -3.40 2.46
N ALA A 182 -17.26 -2.31 2.01
CA ALA A 182 -17.58 -1.14 2.83
C ALA A 182 -18.49 -1.53 4.00
N ALA A 183 -19.50 -2.37 3.77
CA ALA A 183 -20.34 -2.88 4.84
C ALA A 183 -19.53 -3.65 5.89
N ALA A 184 -18.75 -4.64 5.46
CA ALA A 184 -17.97 -5.46 6.38
C ALA A 184 -16.94 -4.65 7.18
N LYS A 185 -16.22 -3.75 6.52
CA LYS A 185 -15.20 -2.91 7.18
C LYS A 185 -15.81 -1.85 8.10
N SER A 186 -17.02 -1.36 7.81
CA SER A 186 -17.74 -0.47 8.73
C SER A 186 -18.27 -1.23 9.95
N GLY A 187 -18.71 -2.48 9.78
CA GLY A 187 -19.16 -3.33 10.89
C GLY A 187 -18.11 -3.54 11.98
N MET A 188 -16.82 -3.55 11.62
CA MET A 188 -15.70 -3.61 12.57
C MET A 188 -15.70 -2.48 13.61
N ILE A 189 -16.27 -1.32 13.27
CA ILE A 189 -16.34 -0.16 14.16
C ILE A 189 -17.34 -0.44 15.28
N GLY A 190 -18.58 -0.84 14.93
CA GLY A 190 -19.60 -1.20 15.91
C GLY A 190 -19.21 -2.41 16.77
N LEU A 191 -18.53 -3.40 16.18
CA LEU A 191 -17.96 -4.52 16.92
C LEU A 191 -16.90 -4.03 17.91
N GLY A 192 -15.94 -3.25 17.44
CA GLY A 192 -14.81 -2.80 18.25
C GLY A 192 -15.21 -1.90 19.41
N GLU A 193 -16.12 -0.95 19.20
CA GLU A 193 -16.66 -0.11 20.28
C GLU A 193 -17.47 -0.92 21.30
N THR A 194 -18.21 -1.94 20.85
CA THR A 194 -18.93 -2.85 21.75
C THR A 194 -17.97 -3.69 22.58
N LEU A 195 -16.99 -4.34 21.95
CA LEU A 195 -16.00 -5.16 22.64
C LEU A 195 -15.13 -4.33 23.59
N ALA A 196 -14.82 -3.08 23.23
CA ALA A 196 -14.13 -2.15 24.11
C ALA A 196 -14.88 -1.94 25.43
N LYS A 197 -16.22 -1.79 25.38
CA LYS A 197 -17.07 -1.66 26.57
C LYS A 197 -17.20 -2.98 27.35
N GLU A 198 -17.38 -4.11 26.67
CA GLU A 198 -17.53 -5.42 27.32
C GLU A 198 -16.23 -5.92 27.97
N GLY A 199 -15.10 -5.66 27.32
CA GLY A 199 -13.78 -6.15 27.68
C GLY A 199 -13.07 -5.36 28.76
N LEU A 200 -13.46 -4.09 28.98
CA LEU A 200 -12.74 -3.16 29.86
C LEU A 200 -12.51 -3.72 31.27
N LYS A 201 -13.54 -4.32 31.89
CA LYS A 201 -13.46 -4.90 33.24
C LYS A 201 -12.55 -6.13 33.34
N TYR A 202 -12.14 -6.69 32.21
CA TYR A 202 -11.22 -7.82 32.09
C TYR A 202 -9.84 -7.41 31.56
N ASN A 203 -9.55 -6.10 31.44
CA ASN A 203 -8.35 -5.58 30.79
C ASN A 203 -8.17 -6.15 29.37
N ILE A 204 -9.30 -6.22 28.64
CA ILE A 204 -9.33 -6.55 27.23
C ILE A 204 -9.61 -5.26 26.47
N LEU A 205 -8.62 -4.78 25.72
CA LEU A 205 -8.76 -3.55 24.94
C LEU A 205 -8.90 -3.90 23.46
N THR A 206 -9.85 -3.25 22.80
CA THR A 206 -10.13 -3.45 21.37
C THR A 206 -10.02 -2.12 20.64
N ASN A 207 -9.20 -2.06 19.59
CA ASN A 207 -9.06 -0.86 18.77
C ASN A 207 -9.19 -1.18 17.28
N ILE A 208 -9.53 -0.17 16.49
CA ILE A 208 -9.83 -0.28 15.07
C ILE A 208 -8.80 0.52 14.28
N ILE A 209 -8.23 -0.10 13.24
CA ILE A 209 -7.36 0.58 12.28
C ILE A 209 -8.01 0.64 10.90
N ALA A 210 -7.82 1.73 10.19
CA ALA A 210 -8.19 1.93 8.79
C ALA A 210 -6.89 2.18 8.00
N PRO A 211 -6.16 1.11 7.66
CA PRO A 211 -4.87 1.24 7.01
C PRO A 211 -5.01 1.67 5.55
N VAL A 212 -4.03 2.44 5.08
CA VAL A 212 -3.79 2.73 3.67
C VAL A 212 -2.46 2.12 3.27
N ALA A 213 -2.52 1.05 2.49
CA ALA A 213 -1.37 0.37 1.92
C ALA A 213 -1.55 0.21 0.40
N ALA A 214 -0.45 -0.06 -0.30
CA ALA A 214 -0.51 -0.38 -1.72
C ALA A 214 -1.43 -1.60 -1.95
N SER A 215 -2.35 -1.44 -2.90
CA SER A 215 -3.26 -2.47 -3.39
C SER A 215 -3.17 -2.51 -4.90
N ARG A 216 -3.61 -3.61 -5.52
CA ARG A 216 -3.70 -3.69 -6.99
C ARG A 216 -4.49 -2.52 -7.60
N MET A 217 -5.50 -2.00 -6.90
CA MET A 217 -6.31 -0.85 -7.33
C MET A 217 -5.56 0.48 -7.23
N THR A 218 -4.75 0.70 -6.19
CA THR A 218 -3.89 1.89 -6.11
C THR A 218 -2.72 1.81 -7.08
N ALA A 219 -2.21 0.61 -7.36
CA ALA A 219 -1.14 0.38 -8.33
C ALA A 219 -1.52 0.69 -9.80
N THR A 220 -2.81 0.72 -10.13
CA THR A 220 -3.29 1.11 -11.47
C THR A 220 -3.44 2.62 -11.65
N VAL A 221 -3.43 3.40 -10.57
CA VAL A 221 -3.68 4.85 -10.60
C VAL A 221 -2.55 5.69 -10.02
N MET A 222 -1.58 5.07 -9.32
CA MET A 222 -0.43 5.76 -8.73
C MET A 222 0.88 5.38 -9.45
N PRO A 223 1.78 6.36 -9.69
CA PRO A 223 3.13 6.12 -10.19
C PRO A 223 3.93 5.12 -9.33
N PRO A 224 4.78 4.26 -9.92
CA PRO A 224 5.56 3.24 -9.20
C PRO A 224 6.45 3.80 -8.06
N ASP A 225 6.98 5.00 -8.25
CA ASP A 225 7.79 5.76 -7.29
C ASP A 225 7.01 6.25 -6.07
N LEU A 226 5.68 6.36 -6.14
CA LEU A 226 4.83 6.60 -4.97
C LEU A 226 4.41 5.30 -4.28
N LEU A 227 4.19 4.23 -5.06
CA LEU A 227 3.81 2.92 -4.52
C LEU A 227 4.87 2.32 -3.60
N GLN A 228 6.16 2.57 -3.87
CA GLN A 228 7.27 2.11 -3.02
C GLN A 228 7.22 2.68 -1.59
N HIS A 229 6.49 3.78 -1.37
CA HIS A 229 6.33 4.39 -0.04
C HIS A 229 5.07 3.92 0.68
N LEU A 230 4.16 3.17 0.03
CA LEU A 230 2.92 2.65 0.63
C LEU A 230 3.11 1.22 1.17
N THR A 231 4.19 0.99 1.91
CA THR A 231 4.54 -0.34 2.40
C THR A 231 3.76 -0.72 3.68
N PRO A 232 3.55 -2.02 3.94
CA PRO A 232 2.86 -2.50 5.14
C PRO A 232 3.49 -2.04 6.47
N GLU A 233 4.79 -1.80 6.48
CA GLU A 233 5.59 -1.44 7.66
C GLU A 233 5.13 -0.12 8.30
N TRP A 234 4.49 0.78 7.55
CA TRP A 234 3.96 2.04 8.10
C TRP A 234 2.80 1.85 9.09
N VAL A 235 2.14 0.70 9.06
CA VAL A 235 0.98 0.41 9.92
C VAL A 235 1.41 -0.31 11.20
N VAL A 236 2.49 -1.08 11.14
CA VAL A 236 2.99 -1.94 12.22
C VAL A 236 3.21 -1.18 13.54
N PRO A 237 3.83 0.03 13.56
CA PRO A 237 4.09 0.75 14.81
C PRO A 237 2.84 1.10 15.60
N LEU A 238 1.76 1.50 14.93
CA LEU A 238 0.50 1.81 15.59
C LEU A 238 -0.12 0.55 16.21
N VAL A 239 -0.15 -0.55 15.44
CA VAL A 239 -0.67 -1.85 15.92
C VAL A 239 0.11 -2.34 17.13
N ALA A 240 1.43 -2.17 17.12
CA ALA A 240 2.30 -2.48 18.24
C ALA A 240 1.91 -1.65 19.48
N VAL A 241 1.87 -0.31 19.37
CA VAL A 241 1.50 0.57 20.50
C VAL A 241 0.14 0.21 21.08
N LEU A 242 -0.87 0.01 20.23
CA LEU A 242 -2.23 -0.33 20.67
C LEU A 242 -2.31 -1.69 21.35
N SER A 243 -1.44 -2.63 20.99
CA SER A 243 -1.44 -4.02 21.49
C SER A 243 -0.43 -4.27 22.61
N HIS A 244 0.36 -3.27 23.01
CA HIS A 244 1.32 -3.42 24.10
C HIS A 244 0.63 -3.40 25.47
N GLN A 245 1.20 -4.12 26.44
CA GLN A 245 0.68 -4.18 27.80
C GLN A 245 0.66 -2.81 28.52
N SER A 246 1.52 -1.87 28.10
CA SER A 246 1.55 -0.51 28.65
C SER A 246 0.39 0.36 28.15
N ASN A 247 -0.34 -0.04 27.10
CA ASN A 247 -1.59 0.60 26.76
C ASN A 247 -2.64 0.22 27.82
N THR A 248 -3.03 1.19 28.63
CA THR A 248 -4.02 1.03 29.71
C THR A 248 -5.28 1.85 29.51
N SER A 249 -5.34 2.68 28.46
CA SER A 249 -6.40 3.69 28.29
C SER A 249 -6.95 3.77 26.86
N GLU A 250 -6.15 3.50 25.84
CA GLU A 250 -6.60 3.61 24.46
C GLU A 250 -7.43 2.36 24.10
N ASN A 251 -8.74 2.55 24.03
CA ASN A 251 -9.72 1.49 23.84
C ASN A 251 -10.92 2.03 23.03
N GLY A 252 -11.52 1.18 22.19
CA GLY A 252 -12.63 1.54 21.31
C GLY A 252 -12.29 2.59 20.26
N SER A 253 -11.01 2.86 20.03
CA SER A 253 -10.57 4.00 19.22
C SER A 253 -10.27 3.60 17.78
N ILE A 254 -10.54 4.54 16.86
CA ILE A 254 -10.43 4.36 15.42
C ILE A 254 -9.25 5.19 14.91
N PHE A 255 -8.37 4.59 14.10
CA PHE A 255 -7.21 5.27 13.55
C PHE A 255 -7.10 5.12 12.04
N GLU A 256 -6.75 6.20 11.33
CA GLU A 256 -6.22 6.12 9.97
C GLU A 256 -4.69 6.10 10.00
N VAL A 257 -4.08 5.25 9.18
CA VAL A 257 -2.63 5.07 9.18
C VAL A 257 -2.10 4.63 7.82
N GLY A 258 -1.01 5.24 7.36
CA GLY A 258 -0.31 4.82 6.14
C GLY A 258 0.73 5.85 5.70
N ALA A 259 1.83 5.38 5.10
CA ALA A 259 2.93 6.20 4.57
C ALA A 259 3.37 7.34 5.53
N GLY A 260 3.66 6.95 6.78
CA GLY A 260 4.11 7.87 7.82
C GLY A 260 3.03 8.78 8.42
N HIS A 261 1.80 8.80 7.91
CA HIS A 261 0.72 9.54 8.56
C HIS A 261 -0.04 8.65 9.56
N VAL A 262 -0.35 9.19 10.74
CA VAL A 262 -1.22 8.55 11.74
C VAL A 262 -2.19 9.59 12.32
N SER A 263 -3.49 9.33 12.27
CA SER A 263 -4.52 10.19 12.89
C SER A 263 -5.62 9.38 13.54
N LYS A 264 -6.26 9.96 14.57
CA LYS A 264 -7.38 9.37 15.29
C LYS A 264 -8.70 9.91 14.72
N ILE A 265 -9.71 9.05 14.67
CA ILE A 265 -11.08 9.36 14.27
C ILE A 265 -12.00 9.23 15.49
N ARG A 266 -12.98 10.13 15.57
CA ARG A 266 -14.11 10.04 16.50
C ARG A 266 -15.42 10.41 15.81
N TRP A 267 -16.52 10.05 16.45
CA TRP A 267 -17.83 10.55 16.07
C TRP A 267 -18.01 12.01 16.51
N GLU A 268 -18.57 12.79 15.61
CA GLU A 268 -18.98 14.18 15.84
C GLU A 268 -20.46 14.28 15.45
N ARG A 269 -21.27 14.79 16.37
CA ARG A 269 -22.71 14.91 16.19
C ARG A 269 -23.09 16.39 16.27
N SER A 270 -23.87 16.88 15.32
CA SER A 270 -24.42 18.23 15.39
C SER A 270 -25.23 18.40 16.67
N LYS A 271 -25.39 19.64 17.13
CA LYS A 271 -26.26 19.88 18.28
C LYS A 271 -27.70 19.48 17.97
N GLY A 272 -28.06 19.60 16.69
CA GLY A 272 -29.37 19.26 16.16
C GLY A 272 -30.42 20.32 16.49
N ALA A 273 -31.55 20.21 15.82
CA ALA A 273 -32.73 21.02 16.11
C ALA A 273 -33.69 20.25 17.01
N ILE A 274 -34.38 20.97 17.89
CA ILE A 274 -35.46 20.43 18.71
C ILE A 274 -36.77 21.05 18.20
N LEU A 275 -37.71 20.17 17.89
CA LEU A 275 -39.05 20.49 17.43
C LEU A 275 -40.08 19.97 18.43
N ARG A 276 -41.22 20.65 18.51
CA ARG A 276 -42.33 20.25 19.39
C ARG A 276 -42.85 18.87 19.02
N CYS A 277 -43.08 18.02 20.02
CA CYS A 277 -43.55 16.64 19.86
C CYS A 277 -45.08 16.54 19.79
N ASP A 278 -45.68 17.08 18.73
CA ASP A 278 -47.12 17.00 18.47
C ASP A 278 -47.41 16.86 16.97
N GLU A 279 -48.67 17.02 16.56
CA GLU A 279 -49.11 16.92 15.16
C GLU A 279 -48.43 17.92 14.21
N THR A 280 -47.82 18.99 14.73
CA THR A 280 -47.09 19.97 13.91
C THR A 280 -45.68 19.50 13.54
N LEU A 281 -45.18 18.40 14.12
CA LEU A 281 -43.92 17.76 13.72
C LEU A 281 -44.08 17.03 12.39
N THR A 282 -44.03 17.79 11.30
CA THR A 282 -44.14 17.28 9.93
C THR A 282 -42.78 17.23 9.23
N PRO A 283 -42.65 16.53 8.08
CA PRO A 283 -41.46 16.64 7.24
C PRO A 283 -41.13 18.09 6.83
N GLY A 284 -42.14 18.92 6.59
CA GLY A 284 -41.96 20.33 6.24
C GLY A 284 -41.42 21.17 7.40
N ALA A 285 -41.79 20.84 8.64
CA ALA A 285 -41.21 21.46 9.84
C ALA A 285 -39.74 21.09 10.03
N VAL A 286 -39.39 19.81 9.82
CA VAL A 286 -37.99 19.35 9.86
C VAL A 286 -37.16 20.04 8.77
N LEU A 287 -37.71 20.18 7.56
CA LEU A 287 -37.07 20.91 6.46
C LEU A 287 -36.84 22.39 6.82
N GLY A 288 -37.80 23.03 7.49
CA GLY A 288 -37.66 24.40 7.99
C GLY A 288 -36.54 24.58 9.04
N LYS A 289 -36.03 23.49 9.60
CA LYS A 289 -34.91 23.45 10.56
C LYS A 289 -33.65 22.82 9.98
N TRP A 290 -33.59 22.60 8.66
CA TRP A 290 -32.52 21.82 8.04
C TRP A 290 -31.12 22.37 8.33
N ASP A 291 -30.92 23.68 8.24
CA ASP A 291 -29.61 24.30 8.50
C ASP A 291 -29.16 24.09 9.95
N GLU A 292 -30.07 24.21 10.93
CA GLU A 292 -29.80 23.97 12.35
C GLU A 292 -29.49 22.49 12.64
N ILE A 293 -30.19 21.57 11.97
CA ILE A 293 -29.93 20.12 12.08
C ILE A 293 -28.52 19.77 11.59
N ASN A 294 -28.03 20.48 10.57
CA ASN A 294 -26.73 20.25 9.96
C ASN A 294 -25.63 21.18 10.52
N ASP A 295 -25.90 21.95 11.57
CA ASP A 295 -24.92 22.88 12.15
C ASP A 295 -23.93 22.15 13.09
N PHE A 296 -22.65 22.22 12.73
CA PHE A 296 -21.52 21.68 13.49
C PHE A 296 -20.68 22.76 14.18
N THR A 297 -21.22 23.98 14.36
CA THR A 297 -20.52 25.06 15.07
C THR A 297 -20.32 24.74 16.56
N ASN A 298 -21.27 24.03 17.18
CA ASN A 298 -21.17 23.56 18.57
C ASN A 298 -21.54 22.07 18.70
N PRO A 299 -20.71 21.15 18.18
CA PRO A 299 -21.05 19.74 18.10
C PRO A 299 -20.76 19.00 19.42
N ASP A 300 -21.46 17.90 19.62
CA ASP A 300 -21.19 16.93 20.68
C ASP A 300 -20.25 15.81 20.15
N TYR A 301 -19.49 15.18 21.05
CA TYR A 301 -18.59 14.05 20.73
C TYR A 301 -19.02 12.78 21.48
N PRO A 302 -20.13 12.15 21.05
CA PRO A 302 -20.79 11.10 21.81
C PRO A 302 -20.01 9.79 21.85
N THR A 303 -20.15 9.08 22.97
CA THR A 303 -19.79 7.66 23.15
C THR A 303 -21.01 6.80 23.55
N THR A 304 -22.17 7.45 23.65
CA THR A 304 -23.46 6.88 24.05
C THR A 304 -24.61 7.65 23.39
N THR A 305 -25.84 7.16 23.56
CA THR A 305 -27.07 7.83 23.11
C THR A 305 -27.26 9.21 23.75
N ALA A 306 -27.92 10.13 23.03
CA ALA A 306 -28.35 11.42 23.60
C ALA A 306 -29.29 11.26 24.81
N ASN A 307 -29.36 12.30 25.66
CA ASN A 307 -30.30 12.34 26.80
C ASN A 307 -31.73 12.62 26.33
N LEU A 308 -32.38 11.59 25.80
CA LEU A 308 -33.69 11.69 25.16
C LEU A 308 -34.83 12.08 26.12
N VAL A 309 -34.65 11.88 27.44
CA VAL A 309 -35.64 12.30 28.44
C VAL A 309 -35.64 13.81 28.58
N GLU A 310 -34.47 14.42 28.64
CA GLU A 310 -34.31 15.88 28.71
C GLU A 310 -34.75 16.54 27.40
N LEU A 311 -34.37 15.96 26.26
CA LEU A 311 -34.80 16.43 24.94
C LEU A 311 -36.33 16.41 24.79
N LEU A 312 -37.00 15.34 25.24
CA LEU A 312 -38.46 15.26 25.20
C LEU A 312 -39.12 16.36 26.05
N LYS A 313 -38.63 16.58 27.27
CA LYS A 313 -39.14 17.64 28.16
C LYS A 313 -38.98 19.01 27.53
N HIS A 314 -37.84 19.27 26.89
CA HIS A 314 -37.63 20.52 26.18
C HIS A 314 -38.60 20.65 25.00
N ALA A 315 -38.69 19.62 24.15
CA ALA A 315 -39.58 19.60 23.00
C ALA A 315 -41.05 19.86 23.37
N GLN A 316 -41.55 19.30 24.46
CA GLN A 316 -42.93 19.49 24.93
C GLN A 316 -43.26 20.94 25.32
N ASN A 317 -42.26 21.74 25.68
CA ASN A 317 -42.43 23.13 26.10
C ASN A 317 -42.24 24.14 24.95
N LEU A 318 -41.91 23.68 23.74
CA LEU A 318 -41.76 24.55 22.57
C LEU A 318 -43.13 25.00 22.03
N PRO A 319 -43.21 26.15 21.32
CA PRO A 319 -44.40 26.53 20.57
C PRO A 319 -44.65 25.57 19.39
N PRO A 320 -45.86 25.58 18.79
CA PRO A 320 -46.15 24.81 17.58
C PRO A 320 -45.10 25.02 16.47
N ASN A 321 -44.75 23.95 15.76
CA ASN A 321 -43.68 23.99 14.77
C ASN A 321 -44.10 24.79 13.54
N ARG A 322 -43.23 25.72 13.10
CA ARG A 322 -43.41 26.45 11.84
C ARG A 322 -43.24 25.51 10.66
N GLN A 323 -44.21 25.53 9.74
CA GLN A 323 -44.16 24.79 8.49
C GLN A 323 -43.41 25.60 7.43
N GLN A 324 -42.60 24.93 6.62
CA GLN A 324 -41.95 25.52 5.45
C GLN A 324 -42.64 25.03 4.17
N ASP A 325 -41.98 24.17 3.40
CA ASP A 325 -42.51 23.59 2.17
C ASP A 325 -43.38 22.37 2.47
N GLU A 326 -44.46 22.24 1.71
CA GLU A 326 -45.25 21.01 1.70
C GLU A 326 -44.45 19.86 1.09
N VAL A 327 -44.37 18.74 1.81
CA VAL A 327 -43.74 17.50 1.35
C VAL A 327 -44.83 16.51 0.95
N ARG A 328 -44.85 16.15 -0.34
CA ARG A 328 -45.81 15.22 -0.94
C ARG A 328 -45.09 14.08 -1.68
N PHE A 329 -45.79 12.97 -1.85
CA PHE A 329 -45.33 11.76 -2.54
C PHE A 329 -46.33 11.30 -3.60
N ASP A 330 -47.12 12.22 -4.14
CA ASP A 330 -48.13 11.90 -5.15
C ASP A 330 -47.49 11.15 -6.35
N GLY A 331 -48.09 10.01 -6.71
CA GLY A 331 -47.58 9.13 -7.78
C GLY A 331 -46.32 8.35 -7.45
N ARG A 332 -45.84 8.37 -6.19
CA ARG A 332 -44.68 7.57 -5.74
C ARG A 332 -45.12 6.29 -5.08
N VAL A 333 -44.30 5.25 -5.25
CA VAL A 333 -44.49 3.96 -4.59
C VAL A 333 -43.38 3.74 -3.55
N ALA A 334 -43.78 3.42 -2.33
CA ALA A 334 -42.88 3.14 -1.23
C ALA A 334 -43.00 1.70 -0.75
N VAL A 335 -41.86 1.04 -0.53
CA VAL A 335 -41.76 -0.23 0.19
C VAL A 335 -41.17 0.03 1.56
N VAL A 336 -41.88 -0.37 2.61
CA VAL A 336 -41.42 -0.26 4.00
C VAL A 336 -41.35 -1.65 4.62
N THR A 337 -40.13 -2.10 4.92
CA THR A 337 -39.90 -3.40 5.59
C THR A 337 -40.02 -3.27 7.10
N GLY A 338 -40.59 -4.28 7.77
CA GLY A 338 -40.97 -4.16 9.18
C GLY A 338 -42.00 -3.05 9.40
N GLY A 339 -42.94 -2.91 8.45
CA GLY A 339 -43.96 -1.88 8.40
C GLY A 339 -45.15 -2.11 9.34
N GLY A 340 -45.20 -3.23 10.06
CA GLY A 340 -46.33 -3.61 10.93
C GLY A 340 -46.60 -2.64 12.10
N ALA A 341 -45.64 -1.79 12.47
CA ALA A 341 -45.84 -0.71 13.45
C ALA A 341 -46.56 0.53 12.89
N GLY A 342 -46.76 0.62 11.57
CA GLY A 342 -47.64 1.59 10.92
C GLY A 342 -47.09 3.00 10.71
N ALA A 343 -46.31 3.57 11.64
CA ALA A 343 -46.01 5.01 11.64
C ALA A 343 -45.42 5.57 10.33
N TYR A 344 -44.43 4.90 9.72
CA TYR A 344 -43.84 5.35 8.45
C TYR A 344 -44.79 5.13 7.27
N CYS A 345 -45.47 3.97 7.23
CA CYS A 345 -46.42 3.61 6.18
C CYS A 345 -47.61 4.59 6.12
N ILE A 346 -48.23 4.83 7.28
CA ILE A 346 -49.38 5.74 7.43
C ILE A 346 -48.97 7.17 7.11
N GLY A 347 -47.80 7.61 7.60
CA GLY A 347 -47.29 8.94 7.31
C GLY A 347 -47.06 9.18 5.82
N LEU A 348 -46.43 8.23 5.11
CA LEU A 348 -46.22 8.33 3.66
C LEU A 348 -47.55 8.29 2.88
N ALA A 349 -48.50 7.43 3.28
CA ALA A 349 -49.80 7.32 2.63
C ALA A 349 -50.62 8.62 2.77
N LYS A 350 -50.65 9.23 3.96
CA LYS A 350 -51.30 10.55 4.19
C LYS A 350 -50.73 11.64 3.29
N LEU A 351 -49.46 11.51 2.91
CA LEU A 351 -48.75 12.44 2.04
C LEU A 351 -48.76 12.03 0.55
N GLY A 352 -49.58 11.03 0.17
CA GLY A 352 -49.89 10.71 -1.23
C GLY A 352 -49.16 9.51 -1.85
N ALA A 353 -48.31 8.80 -1.10
CA ALA A 353 -47.63 7.61 -1.62
C ALA A 353 -48.54 6.39 -1.65
N SER A 354 -48.34 5.51 -2.64
CA SER A 354 -48.84 4.13 -2.61
C SER A 354 -47.85 3.23 -1.87
N ILE A 355 -48.35 2.43 -0.92
CA ILE A 355 -47.48 1.72 0.03
C ILE A 355 -47.54 0.20 -0.15
N VAL A 356 -46.37 -0.44 -0.19
CA VAL A 356 -46.22 -1.85 0.15
C VAL A 356 -45.80 -1.93 1.62
N VAL A 357 -46.69 -2.50 2.43
CA VAL A 357 -46.40 -2.75 3.85
C VAL A 357 -45.83 -4.16 3.97
N ASN A 358 -44.51 -4.28 4.14
CA ASN A 358 -43.87 -5.56 4.39
C ASN A 358 -43.77 -5.82 5.90
N ASP A 359 -44.41 -6.88 6.37
CA ASP A 359 -44.26 -7.42 7.71
C ASP A 359 -44.57 -8.92 7.68
N TRP A 360 -43.68 -9.75 8.22
CA TRP A 360 -43.86 -11.21 8.15
C TRP A 360 -44.97 -11.72 9.08
N LYS A 361 -45.40 -10.94 10.08
CA LYS A 361 -46.46 -11.33 11.03
C LYS A 361 -47.82 -10.84 10.58
N ASP A 362 -47.99 -9.53 10.47
CA ASP A 362 -49.28 -8.91 10.13
C ASP A 362 -49.11 -7.57 9.41
N PRO A 363 -48.98 -7.58 8.08
CA PRO A 363 -49.00 -6.37 7.26
C PRO A 363 -50.42 -5.86 7.01
N GLN A 364 -51.46 -6.69 7.22
CA GLN A 364 -52.83 -6.41 6.78
C GLN A 364 -53.52 -5.38 7.68
N SER A 365 -53.24 -5.37 8.98
CA SER A 365 -53.78 -4.38 9.91
C SER A 365 -53.43 -2.94 9.49
N VAL A 366 -52.16 -2.67 9.22
CA VAL A 366 -51.69 -1.35 8.75
C VAL A 366 -52.25 -1.01 7.37
N VAL A 367 -52.37 -1.99 6.46
CA VAL A 367 -53.01 -1.77 5.15
C VAL A 367 -54.47 -1.35 5.29
N ASN A 368 -55.22 -1.99 6.19
CA ASN A 368 -56.61 -1.65 6.45
C ASN A 368 -56.74 -0.25 7.04
N GLU A 369 -55.84 0.14 7.96
CA GLU A 369 -55.78 1.49 8.50
C GLU A 369 -55.45 2.54 7.42
N ILE A 370 -54.49 2.27 6.54
CA ILE A 370 -54.18 3.17 5.43
C ILE A 370 -55.40 3.36 4.53
N LYS A 371 -56.12 2.28 4.20
CA LYS A 371 -57.32 2.32 3.37
C LYS A 371 -58.48 3.06 4.04
N SER A 372 -58.67 2.90 5.36
CA SER A 372 -59.72 3.62 6.09
C SER A 372 -59.47 5.13 6.14
N LEU A 373 -58.21 5.54 6.06
CA LEU A 373 -57.78 6.94 5.93
C LEU A 373 -57.77 7.44 4.47
N GLY A 374 -58.25 6.65 3.50
CA GLY A 374 -58.32 7.01 2.09
C GLY A 374 -57.02 6.85 1.30
N GLY A 375 -56.00 6.23 1.89
CA GLY A 375 -54.72 5.93 1.23
C GLY A 375 -54.73 4.62 0.42
N VAL A 376 -53.66 4.41 -0.35
CA VAL A 376 -53.49 3.22 -1.20
C VAL A 376 -52.36 2.34 -0.64
N ALA A 377 -52.67 1.10 -0.28
CA ALA A 377 -51.67 0.15 0.20
C ALA A 377 -52.00 -1.31 -0.14
N VAL A 378 -50.95 -2.13 -0.24
CA VAL A 378 -51.01 -3.60 -0.36
C VAL A 378 -50.14 -4.27 0.69
N PRO A 379 -50.54 -5.45 1.21
CA PRO A 379 -49.75 -6.21 2.17
C PRO A 379 -48.65 -7.01 1.47
N ASP A 380 -47.54 -7.22 2.18
CA ASP A 380 -46.49 -8.16 1.80
C ASP A 380 -46.01 -8.93 3.04
N ASN A 381 -46.09 -10.26 3.01
CA ASN A 381 -45.74 -11.13 4.14
C ASN A 381 -44.44 -11.93 3.91
N HIS A 382 -43.69 -11.62 2.85
CA HIS A 382 -42.43 -12.29 2.57
C HIS A 382 -41.37 -11.95 3.63
N SER A 383 -40.44 -12.88 3.85
CA SER A 383 -39.22 -12.55 4.61
C SER A 383 -38.42 -11.50 3.84
N VAL A 384 -37.83 -10.56 4.57
CA VAL A 384 -36.93 -9.55 3.99
C VAL A 384 -35.63 -10.16 3.45
N GLU A 385 -35.32 -11.41 3.81
CA GLU A 385 -34.23 -12.17 3.21
C GLU A 385 -34.50 -12.49 1.74
N ASP A 386 -35.78 -12.60 1.36
CA ASP A 386 -36.28 -12.79 0.00
C ASP A 386 -36.60 -11.43 -0.66
N GLY A 387 -35.63 -10.51 -0.63
CA GLY A 387 -35.82 -9.14 -1.12
C GLY A 387 -36.36 -9.04 -2.54
N ASP A 388 -36.09 -10.02 -3.41
CA ASP A 388 -36.67 -10.08 -4.75
C ASP A 388 -38.20 -10.21 -4.72
N ALA A 389 -38.74 -11.06 -3.84
CA ALA A 389 -40.18 -11.24 -3.67
C ALA A 389 -40.84 -10.00 -3.04
N VAL A 390 -40.17 -9.39 -2.05
CA VAL A 390 -40.66 -8.15 -1.40
C VAL A 390 -40.80 -7.01 -2.43
N ILE A 391 -39.79 -6.82 -3.28
CA ILE A 391 -39.83 -5.77 -4.30
C ILE A 391 -40.81 -6.12 -5.43
N ASP A 392 -40.92 -7.39 -5.81
CA ASP A 392 -41.87 -7.83 -6.84
C ASP A 392 -43.32 -7.53 -6.46
N THR A 393 -43.67 -7.54 -5.17
CA THR A 393 -44.99 -7.08 -4.72
C THR A 393 -45.29 -5.63 -5.13
N ALA A 394 -44.31 -4.72 -5.04
CA ALA A 394 -44.46 -3.34 -5.49
C ALA A 394 -44.63 -3.25 -7.02
N ILE A 395 -43.86 -4.06 -7.75
CA ILE A 395 -43.90 -4.07 -9.22
C ILE A 395 -45.23 -4.64 -9.73
N ARG A 396 -45.73 -5.72 -9.15
CA ARG A 396 -47.03 -6.30 -9.52
C ARG A 396 -48.20 -5.39 -9.16
N ALA A 397 -48.17 -4.78 -7.98
CA ALA A 397 -49.28 -3.95 -7.51
C ALA A 397 -49.31 -2.57 -8.18
N PHE A 398 -48.15 -1.95 -8.41
CA PHE A 398 -48.06 -0.54 -8.79
C PHE A 398 -47.15 -0.26 -9.99
N GLY A 399 -46.46 -1.27 -10.53
CA GLY A 399 -45.60 -1.14 -11.72
C GLY A 399 -44.27 -0.40 -11.51
N ARG A 400 -43.96 0.03 -10.28
CA ARG A 400 -42.77 0.84 -9.96
C ARG A 400 -42.40 0.77 -8.47
N ILE A 401 -41.19 1.23 -8.15
CA ILE A 401 -40.72 1.52 -6.79
C ILE A 401 -39.84 2.78 -6.82
N ASP A 402 -40.17 3.74 -5.96
CA ASP A 402 -39.47 5.03 -5.85
C ASP A 402 -38.74 5.18 -4.52
N ILE A 403 -39.31 4.60 -3.46
CA ILE A 403 -38.86 4.74 -2.08
C ILE A 403 -38.68 3.35 -1.47
N LEU A 404 -37.54 3.11 -0.83
CA LEU A 404 -37.27 1.90 -0.05
C LEU A 404 -36.83 2.28 1.37
N ILE A 405 -37.60 1.86 2.36
CA ILE A 405 -37.27 2.02 3.77
C ILE A 405 -36.93 0.64 4.35
N ASN A 406 -35.64 0.40 4.58
CA ASN A 406 -35.13 -0.83 5.18
C ASN A 406 -35.15 -0.72 6.71
N ASN A 407 -36.29 -1.08 7.32
CA ASN A 407 -36.55 -0.92 8.76
C ASN A 407 -36.75 -2.24 9.53
N ALA A 408 -36.92 -3.37 8.83
CA ALA A 408 -37.06 -4.68 9.49
C ALA A 408 -35.90 -4.99 10.46
N GLY A 409 -36.24 -5.70 11.54
CA GLY A 409 -35.27 -5.94 12.59
C GLY A 409 -35.70 -6.91 13.68
N ILE A 410 -34.71 -7.47 14.36
CA ILE A 410 -34.85 -8.37 15.51
C ILE A 410 -33.75 -8.06 16.54
N LEU A 411 -33.95 -8.49 17.79
CA LEU A 411 -32.89 -8.47 18.81
C LEU A 411 -32.54 -9.88 19.26
N ARG A 412 -31.25 -10.10 19.52
CA ARG A 412 -30.66 -11.33 20.08
C ARG A 412 -29.55 -10.92 21.05
N ASP A 413 -29.92 -10.11 22.02
CA ASP A 413 -28.97 -9.46 22.93
C ASP A 413 -28.35 -10.47 23.88
N LYS A 414 -27.02 -10.47 23.93
CA LYS A 414 -26.24 -11.30 24.83
C LYS A 414 -24.83 -10.74 24.97
N ALA A 415 -24.28 -10.78 26.19
CA ALA A 415 -22.86 -10.54 26.41
C ALA A 415 -22.03 -11.43 25.48
N PHE A 416 -20.95 -10.88 24.91
CA PHE A 416 -20.22 -11.45 23.78
C PHE A 416 -19.80 -12.92 24.00
N GLN A 417 -19.35 -13.27 25.21
CA GLN A 417 -18.97 -14.65 25.55
C GLN A 417 -20.09 -15.69 25.40
N ASN A 418 -21.34 -15.25 25.50
CA ASN A 418 -22.53 -16.12 25.53
C ASN A 418 -23.33 -16.00 24.23
N MET A 419 -22.87 -15.17 23.30
CA MET A 419 -23.49 -14.98 22.00
C MET A 419 -23.24 -16.20 21.14
N THR A 420 -24.29 -16.91 20.74
CA THR A 420 -24.17 -18.10 19.87
C THR A 420 -24.08 -17.71 18.40
N ASP A 421 -23.55 -18.62 17.57
CA ASP A 421 -23.52 -18.44 16.12
C ASP A 421 -24.90 -18.13 15.56
N LYS A 422 -25.94 -18.84 16.00
CA LYS A 422 -27.33 -18.56 15.59
C LYS A 422 -27.77 -17.14 15.95
N MET A 423 -27.43 -16.63 17.13
CA MET A 423 -27.76 -15.26 17.52
C MET A 423 -27.03 -14.22 16.66
N TRP A 424 -25.80 -14.50 16.27
CA TRP A 424 -25.03 -13.65 15.35
C TRP A 424 -25.61 -13.68 13.94
N ASP A 425 -25.84 -14.88 13.41
CA ASP A 425 -26.28 -15.12 12.04
C ASP A 425 -27.72 -14.60 11.83
N ASP A 426 -28.65 -14.84 12.77
CA ASP A 426 -30.03 -14.31 12.71
C ASP A 426 -30.03 -12.77 12.57
N VAL A 427 -29.24 -12.07 13.41
CA VAL A 427 -29.19 -10.60 13.43
C VAL A 427 -28.55 -10.06 12.15
N ASN A 428 -27.42 -10.62 11.72
CA ASN A 428 -26.75 -10.16 10.49
C ASN A 428 -27.58 -10.45 9.24
N SER A 429 -28.31 -11.57 9.20
CA SER A 429 -29.17 -11.93 8.07
C SER A 429 -30.35 -10.96 7.94
N ILE A 430 -31.08 -10.71 9.03
CA ILE A 430 -32.27 -9.84 9.02
C ILE A 430 -31.91 -8.35 8.89
N HIS A 431 -30.82 -7.89 9.49
CA HIS A 431 -30.49 -6.47 9.44
C HIS A 431 -29.65 -6.11 8.22
N LEU A 432 -28.51 -6.77 8.05
CA LEU A 432 -27.52 -6.37 7.07
C LEU A 432 -27.80 -7.02 5.71
N ARG A 433 -27.92 -8.36 5.67
CA ARG A 433 -28.09 -9.09 4.42
C ARG A 433 -29.44 -8.80 3.76
N ALA A 434 -30.52 -8.72 4.52
CA ALA A 434 -31.84 -8.36 4.01
C ALA A 434 -31.88 -6.92 3.46
N THR A 435 -31.26 -5.95 4.14
CA THR A 435 -31.11 -4.57 3.62
C THR A 435 -30.42 -4.57 2.26
N TYR A 436 -29.36 -5.36 2.11
CA TYR A 436 -28.70 -5.59 0.82
C TYR A 436 -29.64 -6.21 -0.21
N LYS A 437 -30.35 -7.29 0.13
CA LYS A 437 -31.24 -8.01 -0.79
C LYS A 437 -32.38 -7.13 -1.31
N CYS A 438 -33.07 -6.42 -0.42
CA CYS A 438 -34.14 -5.48 -0.79
C CYS A 438 -33.59 -4.34 -1.66
N ALA A 439 -32.44 -3.76 -1.30
CA ALA A 439 -31.81 -2.72 -2.10
C ALA A 439 -31.38 -3.24 -3.48
N ARG A 440 -30.79 -4.44 -3.56
CA ARG A 440 -30.36 -5.07 -4.82
C ARG A 440 -31.53 -5.31 -5.76
N ALA A 441 -32.67 -5.76 -5.23
CA ALA A 441 -33.89 -5.97 -6.01
C ALA A 441 -34.53 -4.65 -6.48
N ALA A 442 -34.53 -3.61 -5.65
CA ALA A 442 -35.10 -2.30 -5.98
C ALA A 442 -34.25 -1.48 -6.97
N TYR A 443 -32.92 -1.60 -6.87
CA TYR A 443 -31.98 -0.68 -7.53
C TYR A 443 -32.08 -0.66 -9.07
N PRO A 444 -32.25 -1.77 -9.80
CA PRO A 444 -32.43 -1.75 -11.26
C PRO A 444 -33.61 -0.86 -11.71
N TYR A 445 -34.72 -0.90 -10.97
CA TYR A 445 -35.90 -0.07 -11.25
C TYR A 445 -35.60 1.41 -11.01
N MET A 446 -35.00 1.75 -9.87
CA MET A 446 -34.61 3.12 -9.54
C MET A 446 -33.61 3.71 -10.56
N VAL A 447 -32.65 2.90 -11.03
CA VAL A 447 -31.70 3.31 -12.08
C VAL A 447 -32.41 3.59 -13.40
N LYS A 448 -33.36 2.73 -13.79
CA LYS A 448 -34.16 2.93 -15.02
C LYS A 448 -35.02 4.20 -14.93
N GLN A 449 -35.58 4.46 -13.75
CA GLN A 449 -36.45 5.61 -13.49
C GLN A 449 -35.69 6.93 -13.26
N LYS A 450 -34.36 6.88 -13.05
CA LYS A 450 -33.53 8.04 -12.65
C LYS A 450 -34.08 8.74 -11.40
N TYR A 451 -34.61 7.94 -10.48
CA TYR A 451 -35.13 8.39 -9.21
C TYR A 451 -35.08 7.24 -8.20
N GLY A 452 -34.59 7.52 -7.00
CA GLY A 452 -34.67 6.59 -5.88
C GLY A 452 -34.40 7.29 -4.56
N ARG A 453 -35.12 6.90 -3.51
CA ARG A 453 -34.89 7.34 -2.14
C ARG A 453 -34.81 6.11 -1.24
N ILE A 454 -33.62 5.84 -0.71
CA ILE A 454 -33.38 4.69 0.15
C ILE A 454 -33.05 5.19 1.55
N VAL A 455 -33.83 4.79 2.54
CA VAL A 455 -33.58 5.08 3.96
C VAL A 455 -33.31 3.77 4.66
N ASN A 456 -32.09 3.61 5.17
CA ASN A 456 -31.68 2.42 5.89
C ASN A 456 -31.64 2.68 7.40
N THR A 457 -32.22 1.79 8.20
CA THR A 457 -32.24 1.95 9.66
C THR A 457 -30.92 1.44 10.28
N THR A 458 -30.05 2.35 10.70
CA THR A 458 -28.91 2.09 11.59
C THR A 458 -29.33 2.20 13.06
N SER A 459 -28.40 2.43 13.99
CA SER A 459 -28.67 2.62 15.41
C SER A 459 -27.49 3.29 16.11
N THR A 460 -27.76 3.99 17.22
CA THR A 460 -26.76 4.47 18.16
C THR A 460 -25.92 3.35 18.78
N SER A 461 -26.48 2.14 18.93
CA SER A 461 -25.69 0.96 19.31
C SER A 461 -24.67 0.58 18.23
N GLY A 462 -24.99 0.83 16.96
CA GLY A 462 -24.01 0.70 15.87
C GLY A 462 -22.95 1.79 15.93
N THR A 463 -23.37 3.05 15.98
CA THR A 463 -22.41 4.17 15.93
C THR A 463 -21.56 4.29 17.19
N TYR A 464 -21.99 3.84 18.36
CA TYR A 464 -21.24 4.07 19.60
C TYR A 464 -20.87 2.78 20.33
N GLY A 465 -21.27 1.61 19.81
CA GLY A 465 -21.22 0.33 20.50
C GLY A 465 -22.15 0.26 21.72
N ASN A 466 -22.61 -0.94 22.07
CA ASN A 466 -23.40 -1.14 23.29
C ASN A 466 -23.15 -2.52 23.90
N TYR A 467 -22.99 -2.57 25.23
CA TYR A 467 -22.71 -3.82 25.93
C TYR A 467 -23.81 -4.86 25.65
N GLY A 468 -23.43 -6.08 25.28
CA GLY A 468 -24.35 -7.18 25.02
C GLY A 468 -25.01 -7.14 23.64
N GLN A 469 -24.59 -6.22 22.77
CA GLN A 469 -25.17 -6.05 21.43
C GLN A 469 -24.12 -6.18 20.33
N ALA A 470 -23.07 -6.99 20.50
CA ALA A 470 -22.00 -7.12 19.51
C ALA A 470 -22.51 -7.46 18.11
N ASN A 471 -23.40 -8.44 17.96
CA ASN A 471 -24.07 -8.78 16.69
C ASN A 471 -24.86 -7.58 16.11
N TYR A 472 -25.71 -6.95 16.91
CA TYR A 472 -26.58 -5.86 16.48
C TYR A 472 -25.80 -4.60 16.12
N ALA A 473 -24.86 -4.18 16.96
CA ALA A 473 -23.96 -3.06 16.71
C ALA A 473 -23.17 -3.26 15.41
N THR A 474 -22.58 -4.45 15.22
CA THR A 474 -21.84 -4.77 14.00
C THR A 474 -22.73 -4.65 12.76
N ALA A 475 -23.93 -5.24 12.77
CA ALA A 475 -24.85 -5.17 11.65
C ALA A 475 -25.31 -3.73 11.35
N LYS A 476 -25.64 -2.95 12.38
CA LYS A 476 -26.12 -1.57 12.23
C LYS A 476 -25.05 -0.62 11.71
N THR A 477 -23.79 -0.78 12.09
CA THR A 477 -22.69 0.02 11.52
C THR A 477 -22.31 -0.48 10.13
N ALA A 478 -22.41 -1.78 9.85
CA ALA A 478 -22.23 -2.30 8.50
C ALA A 478 -23.23 -1.68 7.49
N ILE A 479 -24.48 -1.43 7.92
CA ILE A 479 -25.46 -0.70 7.11
C ILE A 479 -24.98 0.72 6.76
N VAL A 480 -24.23 1.40 7.64
CA VAL A 480 -23.65 2.72 7.35
C VAL A 480 -22.65 2.63 6.20
N GLY A 481 -21.69 1.70 6.27
CA GLY A 481 -20.73 1.48 5.19
C GLY A 481 -21.38 1.10 3.87
N PHE A 482 -22.38 0.21 3.91
CA PHE A 482 -23.21 -0.16 2.76
C PHE A 482 -23.89 1.07 2.13
N SER A 483 -24.54 1.89 2.96
CA SER A 483 -25.31 3.06 2.52
C SER A 483 -24.42 4.12 1.90
N ARG A 484 -23.24 4.37 2.47
CA ARG A 484 -22.25 5.31 1.92
C ARG A 484 -21.74 4.87 0.55
N ALA A 485 -21.41 3.59 0.39
CA ALA A 485 -21.01 3.05 -0.90
C ALA A 485 -22.14 3.14 -1.95
N LEU A 486 -23.37 2.76 -1.56
CA LEU A 486 -24.53 2.80 -2.46
C LEU A 486 -24.91 4.24 -2.84
N ALA A 487 -24.78 5.20 -1.91
CA ALA A 487 -24.96 6.64 -2.18
C ALA A 487 -24.02 7.13 -3.28
N ILE A 488 -22.74 6.73 -3.24
CA ILE A 488 -21.74 7.08 -4.26
C ILE A 488 -22.15 6.53 -5.63
N GLU A 489 -22.57 5.26 -5.70
CA GLU A 489 -22.96 4.63 -6.98
C GLU A 489 -24.28 5.19 -7.53
N GLY A 490 -25.23 5.49 -6.64
CA GLY A 490 -26.58 5.97 -6.94
C GLY A 490 -26.65 7.42 -7.41
N ARG A 491 -25.71 8.27 -7.00
CA ARG A 491 -25.73 9.73 -7.23
C ARG A 491 -25.98 10.11 -8.69
N LYS A 492 -25.30 9.45 -9.64
CA LYS A 492 -25.44 9.73 -11.09
C LYS A 492 -26.84 9.41 -11.67
N ASN A 493 -27.66 8.69 -10.92
CA ASN A 493 -29.01 8.30 -11.30
C ASN A 493 -30.07 8.95 -10.38
N ASN A 494 -29.73 9.99 -9.62
CA ASN A 494 -30.63 10.64 -8.65
C ASN A 494 -31.22 9.62 -7.64
N ILE A 495 -30.39 8.66 -7.23
CA ILE A 495 -30.68 7.75 -6.14
C ILE A 495 -29.96 8.26 -4.90
N VAL A 496 -30.71 8.72 -3.91
CA VAL A 496 -30.20 9.22 -2.63
C VAL A 496 -30.38 8.12 -1.60
N VAL A 497 -29.32 7.86 -0.84
CA VAL A 497 -29.29 6.82 0.19
C VAL A 497 -28.82 7.42 1.50
N ASN A 498 -29.62 7.30 2.56
CA ASN A 498 -29.31 7.84 3.89
C ASN A 498 -29.56 6.82 4.99
N CYS A 499 -28.91 7.03 6.13
CA CYS A 499 -29.10 6.22 7.33
C CYS A 499 -29.92 7.00 8.37
N ILE A 500 -30.89 6.34 8.98
CA ILE A 500 -31.60 6.83 10.16
C ILE A 500 -31.23 6.00 11.39
N SER A 501 -30.86 6.65 12.48
CA SER A 501 -30.67 6.07 13.79
C SER A 501 -31.85 6.51 14.67
N PRO A 502 -32.94 5.72 14.70
CA PRO A 502 -34.16 6.11 15.37
C PRO A 502 -34.06 5.88 16.89
N SER A 503 -34.68 6.77 17.65
CA SER A 503 -35.01 6.54 19.05
C SER A 503 -36.53 6.63 19.24
N ALA A 504 -37.17 5.46 19.30
CA ALA A 504 -38.60 5.32 19.57
C ALA A 504 -38.87 4.13 20.50
N GLY A 505 -39.96 4.21 21.24
CA GLY A 505 -40.58 3.07 21.91
C GLY A 505 -41.20 2.16 20.86
N THR A 506 -40.66 0.95 20.74
CA THR A 506 -41.10 -0.09 19.80
C THR A 506 -41.26 -1.42 20.52
N ASP A 507 -41.80 -2.42 19.83
CA ASP A 507 -41.83 -3.80 20.33
C ASP A 507 -40.44 -4.34 20.70
N LEU A 508 -39.39 -3.88 20.04
CA LEU A 508 -38.00 -4.25 20.36
C LEU A 508 -37.51 -3.64 21.69
N THR A 509 -38.14 -2.56 22.16
CA THR A 509 -37.79 -1.91 23.45
C THR A 509 -38.68 -2.34 24.61
N LYS A 510 -39.77 -3.08 24.34
CA LYS A 510 -40.65 -3.66 25.38
C LYS A 510 -39.84 -4.68 26.18
N GLY A 511 -39.73 -4.44 27.50
CA GLY A 511 -38.92 -5.27 28.41
C GLY A 511 -37.48 -4.79 28.65
N VAL A 512 -37.00 -3.79 27.90
CA VAL A 512 -35.71 -3.11 28.14
C VAL A 512 -35.91 -1.77 28.86
N LEU A 513 -36.95 -1.04 28.49
CA LEU A 513 -37.31 0.26 29.09
C LEU A 513 -38.62 0.14 29.91
N PRO A 514 -38.82 0.99 30.94
CA PRO A 514 -40.10 1.10 31.62
C PRO A 514 -41.24 1.45 30.65
N GLU A 515 -42.44 0.88 30.85
CA GLU A 515 -43.57 1.07 29.92
C GLU A 515 -43.93 2.53 29.67
N GLU A 516 -43.86 3.38 30.70
CA GLU A 516 -44.14 4.82 30.60
C GLU A 516 -43.15 5.54 29.66
N VAL A 517 -41.88 5.10 29.67
CA VAL A 517 -40.84 5.62 28.77
C VAL A 517 -41.08 5.12 27.34
N VAL A 518 -41.53 3.87 27.17
CA VAL A 518 -41.89 3.34 25.84
C VAL A 518 -43.07 4.12 25.25
N LYS A 519 -44.13 4.35 26.05
CA LYS A 519 -45.33 5.09 25.62
C LYS A 519 -45.07 6.55 25.28
N SER A 520 -44.15 7.20 25.99
CA SER A 520 -43.80 8.61 25.74
C SER A 520 -42.89 8.82 24.52
N ARG A 521 -42.18 7.78 24.06
CA ARG A 521 -41.30 7.82 22.87
C ARG A 521 -42.02 7.36 21.60
N LYS A 522 -43.00 8.13 21.17
CA LYS A 522 -43.84 7.80 20.01
C LYS A 522 -43.02 7.65 18.70
N PRO A 523 -43.18 6.57 17.90
CA PRO A 523 -42.53 6.41 16.60
C PRO A 523 -42.77 7.57 15.61
N GLU A 524 -43.88 8.27 15.76
CA GLU A 524 -44.26 9.46 15.00
C GLU A 524 -43.22 10.58 15.14
N TYR A 525 -42.53 10.67 16.29
CA TYR A 525 -41.47 11.67 16.52
C TYR A 525 -40.19 11.42 15.70
N VAL A 526 -40.09 10.25 15.08
CA VAL A 526 -39.03 9.89 14.12
C VAL A 526 -39.53 9.97 12.68
N ALA A 527 -40.82 9.68 12.45
CA ALA A 527 -41.41 9.56 11.13
C ALA A 527 -41.18 10.81 10.26
N ALA A 528 -41.30 12.01 10.82
CA ALA A 528 -41.10 13.27 10.09
C ALA A 528 -39.75 13.33 9.34
N MET A 529 -38.66 12.94 10.01
CA MET A 529 -37.32 12.91 9.39
C MET A 529 -37.23 11.81 8.33
N VAL A 530 -37.72 10.60 8.61
CA VAL A 530 -37.69 9.47 7.66
C VAL A 530 -38.45 9.80 6.38
N LEU A 531 -39.63 10.41 6.51
CA LEU A 531 -40.44 10.88 5.39
C LEU A 531 -39.69 11.97 4.61
N LEU A 532 -39.11 12.97 5.28
CA LEU A 532 -38.33 14.00 4.59
C LEU A 532 -37.18 13.39 3.77
N LEU A 533 -36.40 12.48 4.36
CA LEU A 533 -35.31 11.76 3.70
C LEU A 533 -35.79 10.90 2.51
N SER A 534 -37.06 10.51 2.52
CA SER A 534 -37.71 9.75 1.45
C SER A 534 -38.24 10.64 0.30
N SER A 535 -38.12 11.96 0.40
CA SER A 535 -38.73 12.91 -0.54
C SER A 535 -37.74 13.47 -1.57
N SER A 536 -38.24 14.10 -2.62
CA SER A 536 -37.41 14.91 -3.54
C SER A 536 -36.98 16.25 -2.95
N LYS A 537 -37.54 16.65 -1.80
CA LYS A 537 -37.27 17.94 -1.13
C LYS A 537 -36.04 17.88 -0.22
N VAL A 538 -35.57 16.68 0.16
CA VAL A 538 -34.30 16.56 0.89
C VAL A 538 -33.16 17.13 0.03
N PRO A 539 -32.30 18.01 0.58
CA PRO A 539 -31.14 18.52 -0.16
C PRO A 539 -30.26 17.39 -0.69
N SER A 540 -29.83 17.50 -1.96
CA SER A 540 -29.17 16.41 -2.70
C SER A 540 -27.75 16.09 -2.24
N ASP A 541 -27.10 17.03 -1.56
CA ASP A 541 -25.77 16.88 -0.96
C ASP A 541 -25.77 15.96 0.27
N THR A 542 -26.95 15.62 0.79
CA THR A 542 -27.10 14.84 2.03
C THR A 542 -26.87 13.35 1.86
N SER A 543 -26.74 12.81 0.65
CA SER A 543 -26.64 11.37 0.42
C SER A 543 -25.40 10.76 1.09
N GLY A 544 -25.60 9.66 1.83
CA GLY A 544 -24.57 8.93 2.57
C GLY A 544 -24.45 9.37 4.04
N THR A 545 -25.43 10.14 4.53
CA THR A 545 -25.40 10.76 5.87
C THR A 545 -26.12 9.90 6.91
N ILE A 546 -25.70 10.04 8.17
CA ILE A 546 -26.33 9.43 9.33
C ILE A 546 -27.14 10.51 10.04
N PHE A 547 -28.44 10.29 10.19
CA PHE A 547 -29.32 11.14 10.98
C PHE A 547 -29.70 10.43 12.27
N GLU A 548 -29.69 11.14 13.39
CA GLU A 548 -30.28 10.72 14.66
C GLU A 548 -31.59 11.45 14.86
N ALA A 549 -32.63 10.73 15.24
CA ALA A 549 -33.97 11.29 15.39
C ALA A 549 -34.72 10.62 16.54
N GLY A 550 -35.41 11.42 17.35
CA GLY A 550 -36.32 10.93 18.39
C GLY A 550 -36.66 12.01 19.40
N CYS A 551 -37.84 11.89 20.01
CA CYS A 551 -38.31 12.84 21.03
C CYS A 551 -38.24 14.32 20.57
N GLY A 552 -38.56 14.58 19.30
CA GLY A 552 -38.56 15.94 18.72
C GLY A 552 -37.18 16.45 18.34
N TRP A 553 -36.11 15.76 18.72
CA TRP A 553 -34.75 16.13 18.37
C TRP A 553 -34.29 15.45 17.07
N GLN A 554 -33.59 16.22 16.24
CA GLN A 554 -33.10 15.83 14.92
C GLN A 554 -31.65 16.29 14.77
N ALA A 555 -30.72 15.38 14.50
CA ALA A 555 -29.29 15.69 14.38
C ALA A 555 -28.61 14.87 13.29
N VAL A 556 -27.40 15.28 12.94
CA VAL A 556 -26.53 14.64 11.96
C VAL A 556 -25.27 14.14 12.67
N THR A 557 -24.84 12.92 12.35
CA THR A 557 -23.63 12.31 12.90
C THR A 557 -22.64 12.03 11.78
N ARG A 558 -21.38 12.45 11.97
CA ARG A 558 -20.27 12.26 11.02
C ARG A 558 -18.98 11.87 11.74
N TYR A 559 -17.91 11.65 10.97
CA TYR A 559 -16.57 11.51 11.51
C TYR A 559 -15.87 12.86 11.61
N GLN A 560 -15.19 13.08 12.72
CA GLN A 560 -14.14 14.08 12.86
C GLN A 560 -12.81 13.35 13.03
N ARG A 561 -11.77 13.86 12.38
CA ARG A 561 -10.42 13.32 12.39
C ARG A 561 -9.46 14.34 13.02
N SER A 562 -8.57 13.87 13.89
CA SER A 562 -7.48 14.70 14.41
C SER A 562 -6.55 15.15 13.29
N ASP A 563 -5.74 16.17 13.54
CA ASP A 563 -4.65 16.50 12.62
C ASP A 563 -3.65 15.34 12.49
N GLY A 564 -3.51 14.55 13.55
CA GLY A 564 -2.59 13.44 13.59
C GLY A 564 -1.14 13.90 13.63
N TYR A 565 -0.25 13.02 13.20
CA TYR A 565 1.16 13.33 13.02
C TYR A 565 1.69 12.74 11.72
N ASP A 566 2.55 13.51 11.06
CA ASP A 566 3.23 13.18 9.82
C ASP A 566 4.68 12.82 10.14
N PHE A 567 5.01 11.54 10.13
CA PHE A 567 6.37 11.04 10.27
C PHE A 567 7.13 11.09 8.94
N PRO A 568 8.44 11.39 8.96
CA PRO A 568 9.28 11.34 7.76
C PRO A 568 9.24 9.97 7.08
N VAL A 569 9.06 9.94 5.76
CA VAL A 569 8.93 8.67 5.00
C VAL A 569 10.27 8.10 4.49
N ASP A 570 11.39 8.72 4.87
CA ASP A 570 12.77 8.33 4.52
C ASP A 570 13.47 7.51 5.62
N SER A 571 12.80 7.31 6.75
CA SER A 571 13.30 6.54 7.89
C SER A 571 12.23 5.59 8.42
N PRO A 572 12.58 4.39 8.90
CA PRO A 572 11.61 3.46 9.46
C PRO A 572 10.88 4.08 10.66
N LEU A 573 9.55 4.04 10.65
CA LEU A 573 8.76 4.39 11.83
C LEU A 573 8.83 3.25 12.84
N THR A 574 9.19 3.57 14.08
CA THR A 574 9.17 2.61 15.20
C THR A 574 8.03 2.93 16.16
N PRO A 575 7.52 1.95 16.92
CA PRO A 575 6.52 2.20 17.98
C PRO A 575 6.97 3.24 19.00
N GLU A 576 8.27 3.29 19.29
CA GLU A 576 8.86 4.21 20.25
C GLU A 576 8.77 5.67 19.75
N LEU A 577 9.14 5.92 18.50
CA LEU A 577 8.97 7.23 17.86
C LEU A 577 7.50 7.64 17.77
N LEU A 578 6.61 6.68 17.54
CA LEU A 578 5.18 6.92 17.51
C LEU A 578 4.69 7.39 18.90
N LEU A 579 5.16 6.76 19.98
CA LEU A 579 4.81 7.14 21.35
C LEU A 579 5.26 8.56 21.72
N GLU A 580 6.41 9.01 21.24
CA GLU A 580 6.89 10.39 21.44
C GLU A 580 5.91 11.45 20.90
N LYS A 581 5.11 11.08 19.90
CA LYS A 581 4.09 11.94 19.27
C LYS A 581 2.66 11.50 19.57
N TRP A 582 2.46 10.59 20.54
CA TRP A 582 1.15 10.02 20.83
C TRP A 582 0.10 11.10 21.14
N ARG A 583 0.48 12.11 21.93
CA ARG A 583 -0.40 13.24 22.27
C ARG A 583 -0.87 13.98 21.02
N ASP A 584 0.02 14.25 20.07
CA ASP A 584 -0.34 14.95 18.82
C ASP A 584 -1.27 14.10 17.96
N ILE A 585 -1.03 12.78 17.90
CA ILE A 585 -1.84 11.82 17.14
C ILE A 585 -3.30 11.78 17.64
N VAL A 586 -3.49 11.70 18.97
CA VAL A 586 -4.82 11.46 19.57
C VAL A 586 -5.58 12.73 19.96
N SER A 587 -4.97 13.92 19.85
CA SER A 587 -5.59 15.18 20.27
C SER A 587 -6.50 15.78 19.21
N PHE A 588 -7.71 16.18 19.62
CA PHE A 588 -8.67 16.93 18.79
C PHE A 588 -8.68 18.41 19.16
N THR A 589 -7.56 19.09 18.93
CA THR A 589 -7.42 20.53 19.22
C THR A 589 -8.27 21.36 18.26
N PRO A 590 -9.08 22.32 18.75
CA PRO A 590 -9.83 23.24 17.87
C PRO A 590 -8.93 23.91 16.83
N GLY A 591 -9.38 23.96 15.57
CA GLY A 591 -8.58 24.46 14.45
C GLY A 591 -7.52 23.48 13.90
N LYS A 592 -7.31 22.32 14.54
CA LYS A 592 -6.43 21.23 14.10
C LYS A 592 -7.20 19.91 13.97
N THR A 593 -8.31 19.95 13.26
CA THR A 593 -9.15 18.78 12.94
C THR A 593 -9.65 18.88 11.51
N SER A 594 -10.13 17.76 10.96
CA SER A 594 -10.75 17.70 9.64
C SER A 594 -11.97 16.76 9.66
N THR A 595 -12.86 16.90 8.68
CA THR A 595 -14.10 16.13 8.58
C THR A 595 -14.15 15.38 7.25
N PRO A 596 -13.34 14.31 7.12
CA PRO A 596 -13.26 13.56 5.87
C PRO A 596 -14.61 12.97 5.49
N THR A 597 -14.96 13.08 4.22
CA THR A 597 -16.25 12.62 3.66
C THR A 597 -16.08 11.52 2.63
N ASN A 598 -14.87 11.29 2.15
CA ASN A 598 -14.58 10.33 1.10
C ASN A 598 -13.15 9.76 1.26
N ALA A 599 -12.91 8.60 0.64
CA ALA A 599 -11.60 7.94 0.71
C ALA A 599 -10.45 8.72 0.02
N ALA A 600 -10.74 9.73 -0.80
CA ALA A 600 -9.71 10.57 -1.42
C ALA A 600 -9.11 11.56 -0.43
N ASP A 601 -9.88 12.04 0.55
CA ASP A 601 -9.39 12.95 1.60
C ASP A 601 -8.25 12.31 2.42
N THR A 602 -8.36 11.01 2.74
CA THR A 602 -7.31 10.22 3.39
C THR A 602 -6.09 10.09 2.48
N ARG A 603 -6.30 9.78 1.19
CA ARG A 603 -5.20 9.65 0.22
C ARG A 603 -4.45 10.97 0.02
N GLN A 604 -5.15 12.09 -0.09
CA GLN A 604 -4.55 13.40 -0.31
C GLN A 604 -3.55 13.74 0.79
N ARG A 605 -3.90 13.45 2.04
CA ARG A 605 -3.02 13.72 3.19
C ARG A 605 -1.77 12.85 3.19
N ILE A 606 -1.93 11.56 2.90
CA ILE A 606 -0.81 10.63 2.77
C ILE A 606 0.11 11.04 1.62
N MET A 607 -0.46 11.41 0.47
CA MET A 607 0.31 11.92 -0.67
C MET A 607 1.02 13.23 -0.32
N ALA A 608 0.41 14.11 0.46
CA ALA A 608 1.05 15.32 0.94
C ALA A 608 2.23 15.02 1.87
N ASN A 609 2.15 13.99 2.72
CA ASN A 609 3.29 13.57 3.55
C ASN A 609 4.44 13.01 2.69
N ILE A 610 4.14 12.16 1.71
CA ILE A 610 5.14 11.65 0.77
C ILE A 610 5.80 12.81 0.00
N ALA A 611 5.01 13.77 -0.50
CA ALA A 611 5.51 14.94 -1.22
C ALA A 611 6.33 15.90 -0.35
N ARG A 612 6.13 15.93 0.98
CA ARG A 612 6.98 16.71 1.90
C ARG A 612 8.41 16.19 1.96
N LEU A 613 8.63 14.89 1.71
CA LEU A 613 9.97 14.31 1.61
C LEU A 613 10.83 14.99 0.54
N ASP A 614 10.21 15.37 -0.57
CA ASP A 614 10.87 16.02 -1.70
C ASP A 614 11.29 17.47 -1.37
N LYS A 615 10.77 18.03 -0.25
CA LYS A 615 11.10 19.37 0.25
C LYS A 615 11.95 19.37 1.53
N SER A 616 11.88 18.34 2.37
CA SER A 616 12.54 18.33 3.70
C SER A 616 13.99 17.83 3.70
N LEU A 617 14.43 17.11 2.65
CA LEU A 617 15.86 16.87 2.37
C LEU A 617 16.36 17.86 1.31
N SER A 618 16.18 19.16 1.56
CA SER A 618 16.76 20.18 0.67
C SER A 618 18.27 20.28 0.89
N GLY A 619 19.04 20.05 -0.17
CA GLY A 619 20.48 20.34 -0.21
C GLY A 619 21.43 19.12 -0.23
N SER A 620 22.72 19.43 -0.05
CA SER A 620 23.87 18.51 -0.14
C SER A 620 23.73 17.22 0.68
N GLN A 621 23.04 17.27 1.82
CA GLN A 621 23.06 16.21 2.84
C GLN A 621 22.40 14.90 2.39
N ARG A 622 21.39 14.95 1.50
CA ARG A 622 20.78 13.76 0.88
C ARG A 622 21.82 12.93 0.12
N TRP A 623 22.61 13.61 -0.71
CA TRP A 623 23.58 12.98 -1.59
C TRP A 623 24.72 12.36 -0.81
N LEU A 624 25.23 13.07 0.21
CA LEU A 624 26.30 12.57 1.07
C LEU A 624 25.90 11.27 1.80
N LYS A 625 24.68 11.19 2.33
CA LYS A 625 24.16 9.97 3.00
C LYS A 625 23.97 8.82 2.00
N ALA A 626 23.49 9.11 0.79
CA ALA A 626 23.34 8.12 -0.27
C ALA A 626 24.70 7.55 -0.71
N ILE A 627 25.71 8.41 -0.87
CA ILE A 627 27.09 8.02 -1.19
C ILE A 627 27.67 7.14 -0.08
N GLU A 628 27.53 7.53 1.19
CA GLU A 628 28.03 6.74 2.32
C GLU A 628 27.38 5.34 2.38
N LYS A 629 26.07 5.26 2.18
CA LYS A 629 25.35 3.99 2.08
C LYS A 629 25.88 3.13 0.93
N ALA A 630 26.09 3.72 -0.24
CA ALA A 630 26.59 2.99 -1.41
C ALA A 630 28.04 2.51 -1.24
N LYS A 631 28.90 3.27 -0.55
CA LYS A 631 30.27 2.84 -0.20
C LYS A 631 30.29 1.62 0.72
N ASN A 632 29.26 1.46 1.56
CA ASN A 632 29.11 0.34 2.49
C ASN A 632 28.30 -0.84 1.93
N ALA A 633 27.74 -0.72 0.73
CA ALA A 633 26.94 -1.78 0.11
C ALA A 633 27.81 -2.93 -0.38
N LYS A 634 27.32 -4.16 -0.23
CA LYS A 634 27.97 -5.38 -0.74
C LYS A 634 27.37 -5.76 -2.09
N ALA A 635 28.22 -6.00 -3.09
CA ALA A 635 27.79 -6.50 -4.39
C ALA A 635 27.34 -7.96 -4.32
N GLN A 636 26.41 -8.34 -5.19
CA GLN A 636 26.24 -9.75 -5.51
C GLN A 636 27.38 -10.17 -6.46
N PRO A 637 28.07 -11.28 -6.19
CA PRO A 637 29.13 -11.77 -7.07
C PRO A 637 28.58 -12.04 -8.47
N THR A 638 29.30 -11.56 -9.50
CA THR A 638 28.94 -11.78 -10.91
C THR A 638 29.86 -12.82 -11.52
N GLU A 639 29.29 -13.90 -12.06
CA GLU A 639 30.07 -14.95 -12.70
C GLU A 639 30.23 -14.70 -14.21
N MET A 640 31.44 -14.94 -14.72
CA MET A 640 31.75 -14.93 -16.15
C MET A 640 32.55 -16.19 -16.48
N SER A 641 31.96 -17.08 -17.27
CA SER A 641 32.69 -18.23 -17.84
C SER A 641 33.22 -17.89 -19.22
N PHE A 642 34.41 -18.35 -19.53
CA PHE A 642 35.07 -18.12 -20.81
C PHE A 642 35.89 -19.35 -21.22
N VAL A 643 36.01 -19.54 -22.52
CA VAL A 643 36.84 -20.56 -23.16
C VAL A 643 37.80 -19.91 -24.16
N ASP A 644 38.61 -20.71 -24.85
CA ASP A 644 39.57 -20.25 -25.86
C ASP A 644 38.93 -19.32 -26.91
N LYS A 645 37.72 -19.64 -27.39
CA LYS A 645 36.95 -18.80 -28.32
C LYS A 645 36.78 -17.35 -27.83
N ASP A 646 36.51 -17.16 -26.54
CA ASP A 646 36.27 -15.83 -25.98
C ASP A 646 37.59 -15.03 -25.86
N ILE A 647 38.70 -15.73 -25.58
CA ILE A 647 40.05 -15.15 -25.58
C ILE A 647 40.45 -14.73 -27.00
N ILE A 648 40.26 -15.61 -28.00
CA ILE A 648 40.57 -15.33 -29.40
C ILE A 648 39.71 -14.15 -29.89
N LEU A 649 38.41 -14.15 -29.57
CA LEU A 649 37.51 -13.04 -29.91
C LEU A 649 38.00 -11.72 -29.32
N TYR A 650 38.38 -11.71 -28.04
CA TYR A 650 38.92 -10.51 -27.40
C TYR A 650 40.20 -10.04 -28.10
N ASN A 651 41.18 -10.93 -28.28
CA ASN A 651 42.47 -10.60 -28.87
C ASN A 651 42.32 -10.07 -30.31
N LEU A 652 41.50 -10.71 -31.15
CA LEU A 652 41.17 -10.22 -32.50
C LEU A 652 40.48 -8.84 -32.45
N SER A 653 39.60 -8.62 -31.47
CA SER A 653 38.88 -7.36 -31.32
C SER A 653 39.74 -6.18 -30.88
N ILE A 654 40.98 -6.42 -30.45
CA ILE A 654 42.01 -5.40 -30.18
C ILE A 654 43.18 -5.51 -31.19
N GLY A 655 42.90 -6.09 -32.36
CA GLY A 655 43.77 -6.08 -33.52
C GLY A 655 44.86 -7.15 -33.54
N ALA A 656 44.81 -8.19 -32.71
CA ALA A 656 45.68 -9.35 -32.93
C ALA A 656 45.37 -9.95 -34.31
N SER A 657 46.38 -10.47 -35.00
CA SER A 657 46.23 -10.94 -36.38
C SER A 657 46.93 -12.27 -36.62
N ILE A 658 46.83 -12.78 -37.86
CA ILE A 658 47.44 -14.05 -38.27
C ILE A 658 48.96 -14.13 -38.06
N SER A 659 49.65 -12.99 -37.98
CA SER A 659 51.08 -12.95 -37.67
C SER A 659 51.39 -13.18 -36.18
N GLN A 660 50.37 -13.22 -35.31
CA GLN A 660 50.50 -13.33 -33.85
C GLN A 660 49.74 -14.58 -33.36
N LEU A 661 50.12 -15.75 -33.89
CA LEU A 661 49.50 -17.04 -33.55
C LEU A 661 49.37 -17.34 -32.05
N PRO A 662 50.33 -16.98 -31.16
CA PRO A 662 50.17 -17.13 -29.71
C PRO A 662 48.90 -16.48 -29.12
N TRP A 663 48.27 -15.53 -29.80
CA TRP A 663 47.07 -14.85 -29.31
C TRP A 663 45.77 -15.27 -30.00
N ILE A 664 45.84 -16.01 -31.09
CA ILE A 664 44.65 -16.32 -31.91
C ILE A 664 44.48 -17.80 -32.24
N PHE A 665 45.41 -18.66 -31.81
CA PHE A 665 45.36 -20.09 -32.08
C PHE A 665 45.56 -20.90 -30.80
N GLU A 666 44.49 -21.57 -30.37
CA GLU A 666 44.38 -22.29 -29.11
C GLU A 666 45.32 -23.50 -28.98
N LYS A 667 45.83 -24.02 -30.11
CA LYS A 667 46.83 -25.11 -30.12
C LYS A 667 48.28 -24.63 -30.25
N HIS A 668 48.51 -23.32 -30.32
CA HIS A 668 49.87 -22.79 -30.25
C HIS A 668 50.45 -23.12 -28.86
N PRO A 669 51.71 -23.60 -28.73
CA PRO A 669 52.29 -23.97 -27.44
C PRO A 669 52.32 -22.80 -26.44
N ASP A 670 52.45 -21.58 -26.95
CA ASP A 670 52.44 -20.34 -26.18
C ASP A 670 51.08 -19.61 -26.22
N PHE A 671 49.96 -20.33 -26.40
CA PHE A 671 48.64 -19.67 -26.42
C PHE A 671 48.37 -18.92 -25.11
N GLU A 672 48.19 -17.61 -25.19
CA GLU A 672 48.05 -16.73 -24.03
C GLU A 672 46.98 -15.65 -24.18
N VAL A 673 46.55 -15.11 -23.04
CA VAL A 673 45.58 -14.02 -22.95
C VAL A 673 46.31 -12.68 -22.90
N ILE A 674 45.96 -11.73 -23.76
CA ILE A 674 46.48 -10.37 -23.66
C ILE A 674 45.99 -9.77 -22.33
N PRO A 675 46.87 -9.23 -21.46
CA PRO A 675 46.54 -8.81 -20.10
C PRO A 675 45.32 -7.89 -19.96
N SER A 676 45.05 -7.04 -20.94
CA SER A 676 43.91 -6.13 -20.95
C SER A 676 42.55 -6.81 -20.96
N PHE A 677 42.47 -8.12 -21.23
CA PHE A 677 41.23 -8.91 -21.06
C PHE A 677 40.62 -8.76 -19.66
N GLY A 678 41.45 -8.48 -18.65
CA GLY A 678 41.01 -8.27 -17.26
C GLY A 678 40.00 -7.14 -17.05
N VAL A 679 39.81 -6.24 -18.02
CA VAL A 679 38.76 -5.20 -17.97
C VAL A 679 37.36 -5.77 -18.26
N ILE A 680 37.26 -6.88 -18.99
CA ILE A 680 35.98 -7.47 -19.38
C ILE A 680 35.18 -7.94 -18.15
N PRO A 681 35.68 -8.88 -17.31
CA PRO A 681 34.94 -9.31 -16.12
C PRO A 681 34.68 -8.14 -15.15
N GLY A 682 35.59 -7.17 -15.09
CA GLY A 682 35.43 -5.97 -14.26
C GLY A 682 34.29 -5.03 -14.70
N THR A 683 34.10 -4.86 -16.00
CA THR A 683 33.10 -3.93 -16.56
C THR A 683 31.71 -4.54 -16.68
N THR A 684 31.61 -5.87 -16.77
CA THR A 684 30.33 -6.60 -16.79
C THR A 684 29.78 -6.93 -15.40
N ALA A 685 30.55 -6.68 -14.34
CA ALA A 685 30.13 -6.95 -12.97
C ALA A 685 28.94 -6.08 -12.53
N ALA A 686 27.98 -6.71 -11.85
CA ALA A 686 26.84 -6.03 -11.26
C ALA A 686 27.27 -5.09 -10.13
N ARG A 687 26.64 -3.92 -10.06
CA ARG A 687 26.92 -2.91 -9.02
C ARG A 687 25.79 -2.90 -7.99
N PRO A 688 26.10 -2.75 -6.68
CA PRO A 688 25.09 -2.65 -5.64
C PRO A 688 24.45 -1.25 -5.50
N PHE A 689 24.68 -0.36 -6.48
CA PHE A 689 24.22 1.02 -6.51
C PHE A 689 23.99 1.51 -7.95
N ASP A 690 23.13 2.51 -8.11
CA ASP A 690 22.90 3.24 -9.37
C ASP A 690 23.43 4.67 -9.22
N LEU A 691 24.24 5.14 -10.18
CA LEU A 691 24.87 6.47 -10.12
C LEU A 691 23.84 7.60 -10.09
N LYS A 692 22.66 7.40 -10.68
CA LYS A 692 21.59 8.42 -10.69
C LYS A 692 21.08 8.76 -9.29
N ASP A 693 21.24 7.84 -8.34
CA ASP A 693 20.76 7.98 -6.97
C ASP A 693 21.82 8.62 -6.04
N LEU A 694 23.05 8.80 -6.54
CA LEU A 694 24.19 9.25 -5.76
C LEU A 694 24.60 10.70 -6.05
N VAL A 695 24.15 11.27 -7.18
CA VAL A 695 24.51 12.63 -7.59
C VAL A 695 23.30 13.38 -8.20
N PRO A 696 23.22 14.71 -8.05
CA PRO A 696 22.17 15.51 -8.67
C PRO A 696 22.31 15.52 -10.20
N ASN A 697 21.23 15.81 -10.93
CA ASN A 697 21.25 16.09 -12.39
C ASN A 697 21.98 15.04 -13.26
N PHE A 698 22.02 13.78 -12.81
CA PHE A 698 22.65 12.70 -13.53
C PHE A 698 22.06 12.54 -14.93
N SER A 699 22.93 12.31 -15.93
CA SER A 699 22.51 12.03 -17.29
C SER A 699 23.51 11.08 -17.93
N TYR A 700 22.99 9.96 -18.45
CA TYR A 700 23.80 9.00 -19.21
C TYR A 700 24.47 9.63 -20.42
N LYS A 701 23.86 10.65 -21.05
CA LYS A 701 24.44 11.39 -22.19
C LYS A 701 25.68 12.23 -21.81
N ARG A 702 25.84 12.53 -20.52
CA ARG A 702 26.92 13.38 -19.98
C ARG A 702 27.95 12.60 -19.19
N LEU A 703 27.84 11.28 -19.17
CA LEU A 703 28.77 10.35 -18.55
C LEU A 703 29.92 10.06 -19.49
N LEU A 704 31.14 10.24 -19.01
CA LEU A 704 32.36 9.88 -19.74
C LEU A 704 33.20 8.92 -18.90
N HIS A 705 33.72 7.87 -19.54
CA HIS A 705 34.74 7.04 -18.92
C HIS A 705 36.08 7.79 -18.99
N GLY A 706 36.59 8.25 -17.83
CA GLY A 706 37.73 9.16 -17.78
C GLY A 706 39.07 8.46 -17.67
N GLU A 707 39.22 7.53 -16.71
CA GLU A 707 40.47 6.83 -16.45
C GLU A 707 40.20 5.36 -16.14
N HIS A 708 41.18 4.50 -16.45
CA HIS A 708 41.13 3.08 -16.14
C HIS A 708 42.47 2.61 -15.62
N TYR A 709 42.43 1.77 -14.59
CA TYR A 709 43.57 1.08 -14.00
C TYR A 709 43.26 -0.41 -13.89
N LEU A 710 44.21 -1.25 -14.30
CA LEU A 710 44.13 -2.70 -14.23
C LEU A 710 45.39 -3.25 -13.57
N GLU A 711 45.23 -4.05 -12.53
CA GLU A 711 46.27 -4.94 -11.97
C GLU A 711 45.99 -6.38 -12.38
N ILE A 712 47.06 -7.07 -12.76
CA ILE A 712 47.07 -8.49 -13.04
C ILE A 712 47.79 -9.14 -11.85
N HIS A 713 47.10 -9.98 -11.10
CA HIS A 713 47.69 -10.68 -9.95
C HIS A 713 48.32 -12.01 -10.37
N ARG A 714 47.65 -12.77 -11.24
CA ARG A 714 48.12 -14.05 -11.77
C ARG A 714 48.57 -13.93 -13.22
N PHE A 715 49.76 -14.45 -13.54
CA PHE A 715 50.26 -14.59 -14.92
C PHE A 715 51.03 -15.91 -15.07
N PRO A 716 50.86 -16.67 -16.18
CA PRO A 716 49.92 -16.42 -17.27
C PRO A 716 48.47 -16.45 -16.80
N ILE A 717 47.62 -15.67 -17.46
CA ILE A 717 46.19 -15.64 -17.18
C ILE A 717 45.58 -16.95 -17.72
N PRO A 718 44.66 -17.61 -16.97
CA PRO A 718 43.99 -18.81 -17.47
C PRO A 718 43.31 -18.54 -18.82
N THR A 719 43.45 -19.47 -19.77
CA THR A 719 42.86 -19.40 -21.11
C THR A 719 41.44 -20.00 -21.18
N VAL A 720 41.01 -20.65 -20.10
CA VAL A 720 39.65 -21.16 -19.88
C VAL A 720 39.35 -21.11 -18.37
N GLY A 721 38.11 -20.82 -18.01
CA GLY A 721 37.68 -20.87 -16.62
C GLY A 721 36.41 -20.09 -16.34
N THR A 722 36.09 -19.98 -15.06
CA THR A 722 35.02 -19.12 -14.56
C THR A 722 35.58 -18.13 -13.57
N PHE A 723 35.39 -16.84 -13.84
CA PHE A 723 35.72 -15.76 -12.93
C PHE A 723 34.50 -15.28 -12.15
N VAL A 724 34.74 -14.79 -10.94
CA VAL A 724 33.75 -14.16 -10.08
C VAL A 724 34.23 -12.74 -9.77
N SER A 725 33.40 -11.75 -10.09
CA SER A 725 33.71 -10.34 -9.93
C SER A 725 32.79 -9.65 -8.92
N GLU A 726 33.39 -8.83 -8.05
CA GLU A 726 32.67 -8.03 -7.05
C GLU A 726 33.06 -6.56 -7.18
N SER A 727 32.08 -5.70 -7.48
CA SER A 727 32.27 -4.25 -7.61
C SER A 727 31.92 -3.48 -6.34
N LYS A 728 32.64 -2.40 -6.06
CA LYS A 728 32.40 -1.52 -4.92
C LYS A 728 32.56 -0.05 -5.32
N LEU A 729 31.72 0.81 -4.75
CA LEU A 729 31.92 2.26 -4.83
C LEU A 729 33.11 2.64 -3.94
N ILE A 730 34.18 3.15 -4.54
CA ILE A 730 35.33 3.65 -3.78
C ILE A 730 35.03 5.06 -3.29
N ASP A 731 34.62 5.96 -4.20
CA ASP A 731 34.29 7.33 -3.84
C ASP A 731 33.44 8.05 -4.89
N ILE A 732 32.83 9.17 -4.49
CA ILE A 732 32.28 10.19 -5.41
C ILE A 732 32.81 11.56 -5.02
N LEU A 733 33.56 12.19 -5.92
CA LEU A 733 34.14 13.52 -5.72
C LEU A 733 33.24 14.60 -6.32
N ASP A 734 33.07 15.72 -5.61
CA ASP A 734 32.33 16.88 -6.09
C ASP A 734 33.28 17.92 -6.71
N LYS A 735 33.23 18.07 -8.03
CA LYS A 735 34.04 19.04 -8.79
C LYS A 735 33.27 20.34 -9.04
N GLY A 736 32.24 20.63 -8.26
CA GLY A 736 31.38 21.82 -8.37
C GLY A 736 30.40 21.73 -9.55
N LYS A 737 30.90 21.72 -10.79
CA LYS A 737 30.06 21.58 -12.00
C LYS A 737 29.96 20.13 -12.52
N ALA A 738 30.62 19.18 -11.87
CA ALA A 738 30.63 17.78 -12.25
C ALA A 738 30.84 16.90 -11.01
N ALA A 739 30.53 15.61 -11.13
CA ALA A 739 30.95 14.61 -10.16
C ALA A 739 31.95 13.64 -10.79
N VAL A 740 32.79 13.02 -9.94
CA VAL A 740 33.69 11.94 -10.37
C VAL A 740 33.39 10.71 -9.54
N ALA A 741 32.86 9.66 -10.16
CA ALA A 741 32.63 8.38 -9.49
C ALA A 741 33.82 7.44 -9.73
N ILE A 742 34.32 6.84 -8.65
CA ILE A 742 35.44 5.90 -8.66
C ILE A 742 34.92 4.54 -8.21
N ILE A 743 35.08 3.52 -9.05
CA ILE A 743 34.54 2.18 -8.82
C ILE A 743 35.68 1.18 -8.91
N GLY A 744 35.81 0.34 -7.88
CA GLY A 744 36.77 -0.75 -7.81
C GLY A 744 36.09 -2.08 -8.07
N THR A 745 36.74 -2.99 -8.78
CA THR A 745 36.24 -4.36 -9.00
C THR A 745 37.35 -5.37 -8.81
N THR A 746 37.15 -6.31 -7.89
CA THR A 746 38.06 -7.46 -7.70
C THR A 746 37.49 -8.65 -8.46
N THR A 747 38.35 -9.37 -9.18
CA THR A 747 37.98 -10.59 -9.91
C THR A 747 38.84 -11.75 -9.43
N CYS A 748 38.19 -12.85 -9.06
CA CYS A 748 38.83 -14.07 -8.59
C CYS A 748 38.47 -15.27 -9.48
N ASP A 749 39.32 -16.29 -9.49
CA ASP A 749 38.99 -17.60 -10.04
C ASP A 749 37.93 -18.27 -9.16
N LYS A 750 36.84 -18.76 -9.77
CA LYS A 750 35.72 -19.36 -9.05
C LYS A 750 36.12 -20.62 -8.28
N THR A 751 37.05 -21.39 -8.82
CA THR A 751 37.43 -22.71 -8.29
C THR A 751 38.46 -22.56 -7.17
N THR A 752 39.49 -21.75 -7.39
CA THR A 752 40.59 -21.60 -6.42
C THR A 752 40.38 -20.46 -5.43
N GLY A 753 39.49 -19.51 -5.73
CA GLY A 753 39.34 -18.26 -4.98
C GLY A 753 40.51 -17.29 -5.16
N GLU A 754 41.49 -17.62 -6.01
CA GLU A 754 42.68 -16.81 -6.24
C GLU A 754 42.31 -15.50 -6.94
N LYS A 755 42.84 -14.38 -6.43
CA LYS A 755 42.65 -13.07 -7.07
C LYS A 755 43.39 -13.03 -8.41
N ILE A 756 42.65 -12.72 -9.49
CA ILE A 756 43.19 -12.66 -10.85
C ILE A 756 43.40 -11.21 -11.28
N PHE A 757 42.38 -10.36 -11.10
CA PHE A 757 42.43 -8.95 -11.50
C PHE A 757 41.93 -8.01 -10.41
N TYR A 758 42.43 -6.78 -10.43
CA TYR A 758 41.79 -5.64 -9.79
C TYR A 758 41.66 -4.51 -10.79
N ASN A 759 40.44 -3.97 -10.93
CA ASN A 759 40.13 -2.85 -11.80
C ASN A 759 39.74 -1.63 -10.94
N GLU A 760 40.19 -0.45 -11.34
CA GLU A 760 39.67 0.82 -10.85
C GLU A 760 39.31 1.71 -12.03
N LEU A 761 38.04 2.08 -12.12
CA LEU A 761 37.52 2.89 -13.22
C LEU A 761 36.98 4.21 -12.69
N THR A 762 37.28 5.29 -13.41
CA THR A 762 36.83 6.64 -13.09
C THR A 762 35.81 7.09 -14.13
N LEU A 763 34.65 7.57 -13.66
CA LEU A 763 33.57 8.11 -14.48
C LEU A 763 33.39 9.60 -14.18
N PHE A 764 33.41 10.43 -15.22
CA PHE A 764 33.17 11.85 -15.15
C PHE A 764 31.70 12.15 -15.48
N LEU A 765 30.96 12.70 -14.53
CA LEU A 765 29.53 12.95 -14.59
C LEU A 765 29.30 14.47 -14.75
N ARG A 766 29.29 14.95 -16.00
CA ARG A 766 29.19 16.40 -16.27
C ARG A 766 27.81 16.95 -15.88
N GLY A 767 27.80 18.08 -15.19
CA GLY A 767 26.58 18.73 -14.71
C GLY A 767 26.02 18.15 -13.41
N ALA A 768 26.66 17.12 -12.85
CA ALA A 768 26.19 16.40 -11.67
C ALA A 768 26.92 16.77 -10.36
N GLY A 769 27.58 17.92 -10.32
CA GLY A 769 28.27 18.43 -9.12
C GLY A 769 27.37 19.33 -8.24
N GLY A 770 27.96 19.94 -7.22
CA GLY A 770 27.30 20.94 -6.37
C GLY A 770 26.48 20.32 -5.23
N PHE A 771 26.85 19.11 -4.81
CA PHE A 771 26.20 18.35 -3.74
C PHE A 771 27.00 18.35 -2.44
N GLY A 772 28.08 19.15 -2.34
CA GLY A 772 28.83 19.38 -1.10
C GLY A 772 29.76 18.22 -0.70
N GLY A 773 30.17 17.38 -1.66
CA GLY A 773 31.16 16.32 -1.46
C GLY A 773 32.60 16.83 -1.45
N THR A 774 33.56 15.96 -1.14
CA THR A 774 34.97 16.33 -1.18
C THR A 774 35.44 16.53 -2.64
N PRO A 775 36.22 17.59 -2.94
CA PRO A 775 36.68 17.84 -4.30
C PRO A 775 37.84 16.94 -4.71
N THR A 776 38.52 16.33 -3.74
CA THR A 776 39.67 15.46 -3.94
C THR A 776 39.57 14.23 -3.06
N ARG A 777 40.18 13.14 -3.52
CA ARG A 777 40.37 11.93 -2.71
C ARG A 777 41.57 12.14 -1.79
N SER A 778 41.45 11.74 -0.51
CA SER A 778 42.52 11.85 0.48
C SER A 778 43.66 10.86 0.27
N ASP A 779 43.37 9.70 -0.33
CA ASP A 779 44.33 8.65 -0.65
C ASP A 779 44.49 8.52 -2.18
N ARG A 780 45.66 8.91 -2.71
CA ARG A 780 45.98 8.69 -4.13
C ARG A 780 46.37 7.22 -4.31
N SER A 781 45.41 6.38 -4.68
CA SER A 781 45.68 5.00 -5.09
C SER A 781 46.64 4.96 -6.29
N LYS A 782 47.35 3.85 -6.49
CA LYS A 782 48.15 3.60 -7.70
C LYS A 782 47.36 3.84 -9.00
N GLY A 783 46.03 3.65 -8.97
CA GLY A 783 45.13 3.90 -10.11
C GLY A 783 44.86 5.37 -10.44
N THR A 784 45.22 6.32 -9.56
CA THR A 784 45.01 7.77 -9.75
C THR A 784 46.32 8.56 -9.85
N ALA A 785 47.46 7.88 -9.91
CA ALA A 785 48.76 8.51 -10.10
C ALA A 785 48.84 9.19 -11.48
N VAL A 786 49.37 10.41 -11.50
CA VAL A 786 49.65 11.16 -12.73
C VAL A 786 51.10 10.91 -13.11
N HIS A 787 51.31 10.40 -14.32
CA HIS A 787 52.63 10.21 -14.90
C HIS A 787 52.79 11.23 -16.04
N ALA A 788 53.79 12.09 -15.92
CA ALA A 788 54.16 12.99 -17.00
C ALA A 788 54.88 12.20 -18.11
N ILE A 789 54.68 12.60 -19.36
CA ILE A 789 55.47 12.09 -20.48
C ILE A 789 56.92 12.58 -20.29
N PRO A 790 57.94 11.71 -20.40
CA PRO A 790 59.33 12.12 -20.28
C PRO A 790 59.74 13.13 -21.36
N GLU A 791 60.68 14.00 -21.03
CA GLU A 791 61.34 14.85 -22.01
C GLU A 791 62.28 14.00 -22.89
N GLY A 792 62.11 14.04 -24.21
CA GLY A 792 62.94 13.29 -25.18
C GLY A 792 62.13 12.43 -26.17
N GLU A 793 62.79 11.93 -27.20
CA GLU A 793 62.19 11.03 -28.19
C GLU A 793 61.75 9.70 -27.53
N PRO A 794 60.63 9.09 -27.96
CA PRO A 794 60.21 7.78 -27.47
C PRO A 794 61.21 6.69 -27.86
N ASP A 795 61.47 5.77 -26.94
CA ASP A 795 62.33 4.60 -27.19
C ASP A 795 61.73 3.70 -28.27
N GLN A 796 60.40 3.60 -28.32
CA GLN A 796 59.68 2.79 -29.29
C GLN A 796 58.38 3.47 -29.72
N VAL A 797 58.04 3.29 -30.99
CA VAL A 797 56.80 3.78 -31.59
C VAL A 797 56.16 2.65 -32.38
N VAL A 798 54.94 2.27 -32.01
CA VAL A 798 54.16 1.26 -32.73
C VAL A 798 52.94 1.94 -33.34
N GLU A 799 52.75 1.72 -34.64
CA GLU A 799 51.59 2.19 -35.38
C GLU A 799 50.69 1.01 -35.76
N GLU A 800 49.40 1.12 -35.48
CA GLU A 800 48.42 0.11 -35.85
C GLU A 800 47.15 0.75 -36.39
N LYS A 801 46.74 0.30 -37.58
CA LYS A 801 45.49 0.75 -38.19
C LYS A 801 44.32 -0.10 -37.72
N THR A 802 43.31 0.55 -37.14
CA THR A 802 42.08 -0.13 -36.74
C THR A 802 41.23 -0.50 -37.95
N SER A 803 40.44 -1.56 -37.86
CA SER A 803 39.41 -1.86 -38.87
C SER A 803 38.24 -0.86 -38.75
N ARG A 804 37.51 -0.65 -39.85
CA ARG A 804 36.22 0.07 -39.79
C ARG A 804 35.20 -0.66 -38.93
N ASP A 805 35.31 -1.98 -38.82
CA ASP A 805 34.42 -2.83 -38.02
C ASP A 805 34.94 -3.07 -36.59
N GLN A 806 36.03 -2.39 -36.17
CA GLN A 806 36.70 -2.69 -34.90
C GLN A 806 35.76 -2.55 -33.69
N ALA A 807 34.94 -1.50 -33.65
CA ALA A 807 33.96 -1.29 -32.58
C ALA A 807 32.84 -2.33 -32.59
N ALA A 808 32.43 -2.78 -33.78
CA ALA A 808 31.41 -3.82 -33.95
C ALA A 808 31.90 -5.19 -33.46
N LEU A 809 33.20 -5.46 -33.59
CA LEU A 809 33.83 -6.67 -33.05
C LEU A 809 34.08 -6.55 -31.54
N TYR A 810 34.65 -5.44 -31.06
CA TYR A 810 34.99 -5.27 -29.64
C TYR A 810 33.79 -5.32 -28.71
N ARG A 811 32.64 -4.74 -29.11
CA ARG A 811 31.41 -4.79 -28.31
C ARG A 811 30.92 -6.21 -28.01
N LEU A 812 31.33 -7.22 -28.78
CA LEU A 812 30.91 -8.60 -28.55
C LEU A 812 31.40 -9.14 -27.21
N ASN A 813 32.48 -8.57 -26.66
CA ASN A 813 33.07 -8.94 -25.38
C ASN A 813 32.26 -8.47 -24.15
N GLY A 814 31.21 -7.65 -24.31
CA GLY A 814 30.30 -7.31 -23.20
C GLY A 814 29.80 -5.86 -23.19
N ASP A 815 30.56 -4.91 -23.73
CA ASP A 815 30.12 -3.51 -23.81
C ASP A 815 29.21 -3.28 -25.02
N ARG A 816 27.90 -3.42 -24.77
CA ARG A 816 26.85 -3.30 -25.79
C ARG A 816 26.33 -1.88 -26.00
N ASN A 817 26.98 -0.85 -25.46
CA ASN A 817 26.53 0.53 -25.57
C ASN A 817 26.30 0.94 -27.05
N PRO A 818 25.10 1.44 -27.42
CA PRO A 818 24.77 1.76 -28.80
C PRO A 818 25.62 2.90 -29.39
N LEU A 819 26.25 3.73 -28.55
CA LEU A 819 27.16 4.81 -28.98
C LEU A 819 28.28 4.35 -29.93
N HIS A 820 28.66 3.08 -29.86
CA HIS A 820 29.77 2.51 -30.62
C HIS A 820 29.35 1.82 -31.94
N ILE A 821 28.06 1.84 -32.29
CA ILE A 821 27.58 1.18 -33.52
C ILE A 821 26.37 1.85 -34.18
N ASP A 822 25.50 2.53 -33.42
CA ASP A 822 24.30 3.19 -33.94
C ASP A 822 24.54 4.70 -34.10
N PRO A 823 24.55 5.23 -35.34
CA PRO A 823 24.75 6.65 -35.60
C PRO A 823 23.77 7.56 -34.85
N THR A 824 22.52 7.12 -34.62
CA THR A 824 21.51 7.93 -33.91
C THR A 824 21.90 8.09 -32.45
N ALA A 825 22.34 7.00 -31.81
CA ALA A 825 22.81 7.02 -30.44
C ALA A 825 24.13 7.81 -30.30
N SER A 826 25.05 7.67 -31.26
CA SER A 826 26.31 8.44 -31.30
C SER A 826 26.06 9.95 -31.42
N ALA A 827 25.17 10.36 -32.33
CA ALA A 827 24.76 11.76 -32.49
C ALA A 827 24.09 12.30 -31.22
N ALA A 828 23.22 11.51 -30.57
CA ALA A 828 22.62 11.88 -29.30
C ALA A 828 23.64 12.01 -28.14
N GLY A 829 24.80 11.35 -28.27
CA GLY A 829 25.96 11.48 -27.38
C GLY A 829 26.92 12.62 -27.76
N GLY A 830 26.67 13.33 -28.86
CA GLY A 830 27.46 14.46 -29.33
C GLY A 830 28.63 14.08 -30.25
N PHE A 831 28.58 12.92 -30.90
CA PHE A 831 29.59 12.49 -31.87
C PHE A 831 28.99 12.44 -33.28
N GLU A 832 29.76 12.87 -34.28
CA GLU A 832 29.32 12.85 -35.67
C GLU A 832 29.17 11.43 -36.23
N THR A 833 30.02 10.51 -35.76
CA THR A 833 30.03 9.09 -36.15
C THR A 833 30.16 8.19 -34.92
N PRO A 834 29.80 6.90 -35.02
CA PRO A 834 30.11 5.92 -33.98
C PRO A 834 31.61 5.84 -33.68
N ILE A 835 31.97 6.07 -32.42
CA ILE A 835 33.37 6.08 -31.97
C ILE A 835 33.80 4.69 -31.46
N LEU A 836 35.09 4.41 -31.53
CA LEU A 836 35.69 3.22 -30.93
C LEU A 836 35.59 3.28 -29.40
N HIS A 837 35.42 2.12 -28.75
CA HIS A 837 35.48 2.03 -27.29
C HIS A 837 36.85 2.47 -26.78
N GLY A 838 36.89 3.32 -25.75
CA GLY A 838 38.15 3.68 -25.09
C GLY A 838 38.91 2.43 -24.62
N LEU A 839 38.21 1.44 -24.06
CA LEU A 839 38.82 0.17 -23.63
C LEU A 839 39.36 -0.69 -24.78
N CYS A 840 38.86 -0.52 -26.01
CA CYS A 840 39.46 -1.15 -27.18
C CYS A 840 40.83 -0.54 -27.48
N SER A 841 40.92 0.80 -27.48
CA SER A 841 42.21 1.49 -27.66
C SER A 841 43.20 1.20 -26.53
N PHE A 842 42.72 1.04 -25.30
CA PHE A 842 43.51 0.58 -24.16
C PHE A 842 44.06 -0.83 -24.39
N GLY A 843 43.25 -1.75 -24.92
CA GLY A 843 43.69 -3.09 -25.30
C GLY A 843 44.76 -3.07 -26.39
N ILE A 844 44.57 -2.25 -27.44
CA ILE A 844 45.57 -2.07 -28.52
C ILE A 844 46.90 -1.55 -27.94
N ALA A 845 46.85 -0.52 -27.09
CA ALA A 845 48.05 0.01 -26.44
C ALA A 845 48.72 -1.02 -25.50
N THR A 846 47.93 -1.82 -24.78
CA THR A 846 48.46 -2.92 -23.95
C THR A 846 49.17 -3.94 -24.81
N LYS A 847 48.59 -4.31 -25.95
CA LYS A 847 49.19 -5.22 -26.92
C LYS A 847 50.50 -4.67 -27.45
N HIS A 848 50.58 -3.38 -27.79
CA HIS A 848 51.83 -2.74 -28.22
C HIS A 848 52.91 -2.85 -27.13
N VAL A 849 52.59 -2.51 -25.88
CA VAL A 849 53.53 -2.61 -24.76
C VAL A 849 54.00 -4.04 -24.55
N VAL A 850 53.09 -5.01 -24.52
CA VAL A 850 53.41 -6.42 -24.25
C VAL A 850 54.21 -7.04 -25.40
N SER A 851 53.92 -6.66 -26.65
CA SER A 851 54.66 -7.12 -27.83
C SER A 851 56.14 -6.72 -27.77
N ILE A 852 56.43 -5.50 -27.27
CA ILE A 852 57.78 -4.94 -27.24
C ILE A 852 58.52 -5.34 -25.97
N TYR A 853 57.89 -5.18 -24.80
CA TYR A 853 58.57 -5.25 -23.51
C TYR A 853 58.23 -6.48 -22.67
N GLY A 854 57.22 -7.27 -23.07
CA GLY A 854 56.81 -8.49 -22.39
C GLY A 854 55.74 -8.27 -21.30
N PRO A 855 55.57 -9.24 -20.37
CA PRO A 855 54.40 -9.31 -19.50
C PRO A 855 54.34 -8.19 -18.45
N ILE A 856 53.13 -7.66 -18.24
CA ILE A 856 52.86 -6.55 -17.32
C ILE A 856 52.18 -7.00 -16.02
N PHE A 857 52.48 -6.28 -14.94
CA PHE A 857 51.84 -6.38 -13.63
C PHE A 857 50.62 -5.46 -13.55
N SER A 858 50.72 -4.25 -14.10
CA SER A 858 49.60 -3.31 -14.14
C SER A 858 49.70 -2.37 -15.31
N ILE A 859 48.57 -1.75 -15.65
CA ILE A 859 48.50 -0.70 -16.66
C ILE A 859 47.43 0.34 -16.28
N LYS A 860 47.72 1.60 -16.56
CA LYS A 860 46.85 2.76 -16.28
C LYS A 860 46.81 3.68 -17.48
N VAL A 861 45.65 4.26 -17.79
CA VAL A 861 45.50 5.34 -18.79
C VAL A 861 44.47 6.37 -18.37
N ARG A 862 44.53 7.55 -19.00
CA ARG A 862 43.42 8.49 -19.10
C ARG A 862 42.93 8.54 -20.54
N PHE A 863 41.63 8.40 -20.75
CA PHE A 863 41.00 8.61 -22.05
C PHE A 863 40.92 10.11 -22.33
N ALA A 864 41.67 10.57 -23.32
CA ALA A 864 41.88 11.99 -23.62
C ALA A 864 41.18 12.46 -24.90
N GLY A 865 40.76 11.52 -25.76
CA GLY A 865 40.15 11.82 -27.05
C GLY A 865 39.34 10.66 -27.61
N THR A 866 38.64 10.92 -28.69
CA THR A 866 37.84 9.93 -29.43
C THR A 866 38.60 9.40 -30.64
N ILE A 867 38.26 8.18 -31.03
CA ILE A 867 38.85 7.48 -32.18
C ILE A 867 37.71 7.03 -33.06
N GLU A 868 37.80 7.28 -34.36
CA GLU A 868 36.88 6.72 -35.33
C GLU A 868 37.42 5.37 -35.82
N PRO A 869 36.59 4.29 -35.86
CA PRO A 869 37.02 3.01 -36.42
C PRO A 869 37.53 3.18 -37.86
N GLY A 870 38.73 2.64 -38.14
CA GLY A 870 39.43 2.81 -39.41
C GLY A 870 40.66 3.74 -39.33
N GLN A 871 40.76 4.54 -38.28
CA GLN A 871 41.92 5.40 -38.01
C GLN A 871 43.12 4.63 -37.45
N SER A 872 44.30 5.22 -37.54
CA SER A 872 45.56 4.62 -37.13
C SER A 872 46.00 5.16 -35.77
N LEU A 873 46.28 4.24 -34.85
CA LEU A 873 46.77 4.55 -33.51
C LEU A 873 48.28 4.45 -33.48
N LYS A 874 48.94 5.50 -33.00
CA LYS A 874 50.39 5.55 -32.82
C LYS A 874 50.71 5.63 -31.34
N THR A 875 51.23 4.53 -30.78
CA THR A 875 51.62 4.44 -29.37
C THR A 875 53.11 4.72 -29.24
N LYS A 876 53.44 5.82 -28.56
CA LYS A 876 54.80 6.23 -28.22
C LYS A 876 55.13 5.74 -26.81
N MET A 877 56.28 5.10 -26.63
CA MET A 877 56.65 4.41 -25.40
C MET A 877 58.06 4.82 -24.94
N TRP A 878 58.17 5.11 -23.64
CA TRP A 878 59.42 5.42 -22.95
C TRP A 878 59.63 4.43 -21.79
N LEU A 879 60.77 3.76 -21.76
CA LEU A 879 61.13 2.78 -20.74
C LEU A 879 61.92 3.45 -19.61
N GLN A 880 61.36 3.45 -18.40
CA GLN A 880 62.02 3.93 -17.18
C GLN A 880 62.03 2.83 -16.12
N GLY A 881 63.12 2.05 -16.09
CA GLY A 881 63.26 0.89 -15.21
C GLY A 881 62.23 -0.19 -15.55
N LYS A 882 61.23 -0.40 -14.67
CA LYS A 882 60.10 -1.32 -14.91
C LYS A 882 58.85 -0.63 -15.46
N ASN A 883 58.85 0.70 -15.58
CA ASN A 883 57.70 1.44 -16.05
C ASN A 883 57.86 1.74 -17.54
N VAL A 884 56.88 1.34 -18.34
CA VAL A 884 56.71 1.80 -19.72
C VAL A 884 55.70 2.94 -19.67
N ILE A 885 56.18 4.17 -19.72
CA ILE A 885 55.33 5.35 -19.86
C ILE A 885 54.92 5.44 -21.33
N PHE A 886 53.64 5.68 -21.61
CA PHE A 886 53.18 5.74 -22.99
C PHE A 886 52.05 6.75 -23.21
N GLU A 887 51.96 7.19 -24.46
CA GLU A 887 50.88 8.00 -24.99
C GLU A 887 50.42 7.39 -26.32
N THR A 888 49.13 7.48 -26.62
CA THR A 888 48.61 7.07 -27.93
C THR A 888 47.90 8.23 -28.59
N GLU A 889 48.28 8.52 -29.84
CA GLU A 889 47.67 9.53 -30.69
C GLU A 889 46.99 8.90 -31.91
N VAL A 890 45.95 9.56 -32.40
CA VAL A 890 45.34 9.25 -33.70
C VAL A 890 46.20 9.91 -34.77
N LYS A 891 46.92 9.11 -35.56
CA LYS A 891 47.90 9.58 -36.55
C LYS A 891 47.31 10.59 -37.52
N GLU A 892 46.10 10.35 -38.00
CA GLU A 892 45.42 11.19 -39.00
C GLU A 892 45.11 12.60 -38.47
N THR A 893 44.97 12.75 -37.16
CA THR A 893 44.58 14.05 -36.54
C THR A 893 45.68 14.66 -35.67
N GLY A 894 46.71 13.89 -35.31
CA GLY A 894 47.72 14.25 -34.32
C GLY A 894 47.19 14.41 -32.89
N LYS A 895 45.92 14.05 -32.63
CA LYS A 895 45.29 14.22 -31.32
C LYS A 895 45.55 13.02 -30.41
N VAL A 896 45.92 13.29 -29.16
CA VAL A 896 46.09 12.27 -28.13
C VAL A 896 44.74 11.66 -27.75
N CYS A 897 44.62 10.33 -27.82
CA CYS A 897 43.44 9.59 -27.39
C CYS A 897 43.64 8.86 -26.06
N LEU A 898 44.88 8.43 -25.74
CA LEU A 898 45.26 7.90 -24.43
C LEU A 898 46.44 8.70 -23.88
N ALA A 899 46.23 9.37 -22.75
CA ALA A 899 47.22 10.20 -22.09
C ALA A 899 47.64 9.62 -20.73
N GLY A 900 48.83 10.01 -20.27
CA GLY A 900 49.36 9.63 -18.94
C GLY A 900 49.36 8.12 -18.72
N GLY A 901 49.68 7.37 -19.79
CA GLY A 901 49.75 5.92 -19.79
C GLY A 901 50.96 5.42 -19.05
N VAL A 902 50.80 4.41 -18.21
CA VAL A 902 51.93 3.69 -17.60
C VAL A 902 51.59 2.22 -17.51
N ALA A 903 52.51 1.37 -17.95
CA ALA A 903 52.46 -0.06 -17.74
C ALA A 903 53.67 -0.50 -16.92
N VAL A 904 53.45 -1.27 -15.86
CA VAL A 904 54.52 -1.78 -14.98
C VAL A 904 54.83 -3.20 -15.41
N LEU A 905 56.08 -3.49 -15.79
CA LEU A 905 56.52 -4.83 -16.20
C LEU A 905 56.63 -5.78 -15.00
N ARG A 906 56.37 -7.09 -15.21
CA ARG A 906 56.58 -8.12 -14.16
C ARG A 906 58.06 -8.43 -13.92
N GLY A 907 58.87 -8.41 -14.98
CA GLY A 907 60.33 -8.63 -14.95
C GLY A 907 61.11 -7.38 -15.35
N MET A 908 62.44 -7.51 -15.52
CA MET A 908 63.24 -6.53 -16.27
C MET A 908 62.86 -6.62 -17.76
N ALA A 909 62.90 -5.51 -18.49
CA ALA A 909 62.51 -5.47 -19.91
C ALA A 909 63.30 -6.48 -20.74
N LYS A 910 62.63 -7.16 -21.69
CA LYS A 910 63.33 -7.91 -22.74
C LYS A 910 63.96 -6.90 -23.70
N THR A 911 65.27 -6.66 -23.61
CA THR A 911 65.99 -5.94 -24.68
C THR A 911 66.15 -6.88 -25.87
N HIS A 912 65.25 -6.79 -26.84
CA HIS A 912 65.52 -7.28 -28.19
C HIS A 912 66.43 -6.26 -28.88
N LEU A 913 67.71 -6.58 -29.01
CA LEU A 913 68.58 -6.01 -30.04
C LEU A 913 68.24 -6.66 -31.38
#